data_AF-A0A7L5AG86-F1
#
_entry.id   AF-A0A7L5AG86-F1
#
_cell.length_a   1.000
_cell.length_b   1.000
_cell.length_c   1.000
_cell.angle_alpha   90.00
_cell.angle_beta   90.00
_cell.angle_gamma   90.00
#
_symmetry.space_group_name_H-M   'P 1'
#
loop_
_entity.id
_entity.type
_entity.pdbx_description
1 polymer ?
#
loop_
_entity_poly.entity_id
_entity_poly.type
_entity_poly.pdbx_seq_one_letter_code
_entity_poly.pdbx_strand_id
1 'polypeptide(L)'
;MDSVVLATQSVPHIRRAAPTWRRFGGFVTSLTVLLTVLVPAAGSAASDFVIDEGTLVEVEGTLLVLAGQESAEDHAAHDVHGPRELTTLLPDEIRLVTDDGTSIPLGGGLPENVETGDRLRGTLSVPADSIGAINNSIAEAIAGETRQGIVDHDSVVGQEIIDASEALDTPLVVDDAMITPETSAAISAVAHTLEVIVVTLPADPANIVASDGALQTLTSRLSGFWNSQTNGQVASFSITGSVRRVVSANACNPQAMWDEGAELFNAPTTTWWMSAGRHMLVVAPNECGGGTGKGTVGSVPSGGLAYAAYSAPTFEQTVGHELGHNLSLRHSNAMQCDEVTACADTEYADFYDVMAAGYAFNGVGNAQLPALNVTQKKRVNGLGNDLVTVSLPSTVAAASTAFTLNPASATSGIRGLEVVDPTTGAVYYVEYRSGTGIDANSIYSRAVVPGYAPGLRILRIRDNNTSAALTLANSTYRNHYLKPGQSLTSLGDGANILFTSSGATAQVVVTLGIAPKAMNTATPTISGTVKVGARLTANAGTWSPAPVYLSYQWLRNGTAISGATSNTYVPTLADVRSKISVKVTGTKSGYASVSRWSASTVTVPLAVQRFGGADRYATAITMSRTFAPGVGVLYVARGSDYPDALSAAPAAAAAGGALLLVTTTEIPAAVKAEIERLKPKKIIVVGSTGSINAAVYTQLAKLTQSITRHGGADRYASSRVIVDAAFGVTGVDRVYLATGRNFPDALSASAAAGANNGAVILVDGSTGTLDAATIDLIRKLNPTDIVLAGGPAVLSTGIENSAKALKLPGGTLRLMGPDRFSTSLALNDNAFTTASTVYIATGYNFPDALAGAPLAGTNNAPLYVVPGGCVPKATVAAINEYGATKLVLLGGTSTVSTAVERLAPCAV
;
A
#
# COMPACT_ATOMS: atom_id res chain seq x y z
N MET A 1 -13.31 38.06 25.38
CA MET A 1 -14.17 37.83 24.20
C MET A 1 -14.67 36.39 24.26
N ASP A 2 -15.42 35.99 25.28
CA ASP A 2 -16.76 36.43 25.71
C ASP A 2 -17.88 35.62 25.01
N SER A 3 -18.98 35.22 25.65
CA SER A 3 -19.30 35.06 27.09
C SER A 3 -20.73 34.49 27.24
N VAL A 4 -20.94 33.57 28.21
CA VAL A 4 -22.12 33.51 29.14
C VAL A 4 -23.48 33.04 28.51
N VAL A 5 -24.36 32.25 29.13
CA VAL A 5 -25.31 32.45 30.29
C VAL A 5 -25.75 31.04 30.79
N LEU A 6 -25.46 30.59 32.04
CA LEU A 6 -26.26 30.65 33.30
C LEU A 6 -27.57 29.81 33.29
N ALA A 7 -28.05 29.20 34.38
CA ALA A 7 -27.94 29.49 35.84
C ALA A 7 -28.17 28.19 36.70
N THR A 8 -28.13 28.06 38.05
CA THR A 8 -27.84 28.96 39.20
C THR A 8 -27.53 28.13 40.50
N GLN A 9 -26.68 28.68 41.39
CA GLN A 9 -26.74 28.86 42.88
C GLN A 9 -27.56 27.92 43.81
N SER A 10 -27.23 27.67 45.10
CA SER A 10 -26.22 28.24 46.04
C SER A 10 -25.95 27.35 47.29
N VAL A 11 -24.94 27.72 48.12
CA VAL A 11 -24.21 26.88 49.12
C VAL A 11 -24.26 27.43 50.57
N PRO A 12 -24.48 26.58 51.60
CA PRO A 12 -23.59 26.58 52.79
C PRO A 12 -23.34 25.17 53.44
N HIS A 13 -22.72 25.14 54.62
CA HIS A 13 -22.27 23.97 55.42
C HIS A 13 -23.08 23.71 56.71
N ILE A 14 -22.89 22.53 57.36
CA ILE A 14 -22.53 22.38 58.81
C ILE A 14 -22.03 20.94 59.14
N ARG A 15 -21.29 20.74 60.25
CA ARG A 15 -20.61 19.49 60.69
C ARG A 15 -21.31 18.77 61.87
N ARG A 16 -20.94 17.48 62.09
CA ARG A 16 -20.90 16.62 63.33
C ARG A 16 -21.87 15.41 63.30
N ALA A 17 -21.66 14.29 64.02
CA ALA A 17 -20.46 13.55 64.49
C ALA A 17 -20.88 12.23 65.20
N ALA A 18 -20.23 11.10 64.85
CA ALA A 18 -19.98 9.82 65.58
C ALA A 18 -21.07 9.07 66.41
N PRO A 19 -21.03 7.70 66.49
CA PRO A 19 -22.04 6.83 67.12
C PRO A 19 -21.57 6.13 68.44
N THR A 20 -22.38 5.22 69.04
CA THR A 20 -21.98 3.94 69.74
C THR A 20 -23.15 3.25 70.53
N TRP A 21 -22.94 1.99 70.98
CA TRP A 21 -23.69 1.17 72.00
C TRP A 21 -25.00 0.46 71.55
N ARG A 22 -25.37 -0.78 71.98
CA ARG A 22 -24.67 -1.93 72.63
C ARG A 22 -25.47 -3.26 72.52
N ARG A 23 -24.88 -4.37 73.04
CA ARG A 23 -25.33 -5.79 73.12
C ARG A 23 -26.53 -6.11 74.06
N PHE A 24 -26.92 -7.41 74.04
CA PHE A 24 -27.78 -8.24 74.94
C PHE A 24 -29.25 -8.38 74.51
N GLY A 25 -29.94 -9.53 74.66
CA GLY A 25 -29.54 -10.88 75.15
C GLY A 25 -30.66 -11.58 75.96
N GLY A 26 -30.88 -12.90 75.75
CA GLY A 26 -31.82 -13.75 76.50
C GLY A 26 -32.97 -14.32 75.64
N PHE A 27 -33.07 -15.64 75.40
CA PHE A 27 -33.61 -16.73 76.25
C PHE A 27 -35.15 -16.76 76.38
N VAL A 28 -35.78 -17.94 76.17
CA VAL A 28 -36.85 -18.56 77.00
C VAL A 28 -37.33 -19.91 76.42
N THR A 29 -37.24 -20.98 77.25
CA THR A 29 -37.97 -22.27 77.37
C THR A 29 -38.72 -22.91 76.17
N SER A 30 -38.61 -24.20 75.78
CA SER A 30 -38.60 -25.53 76.45
C SER A 30 -39.94 -26.32 76.37
N LEU A 31 -39.84 -27.66 76.22
CA LEU A 31 -40.86 -28.71 76.51
C LEU A 31 -42.07 -28.86 75.53
N THR A 32 -42.66 -30.03 75.20
CA THR A 32 -42.47 -31.46 75.63
C THR A 32 -43.11 -32.46 74.62
N VAL A 33 -42.42 -33.57 74.29
CA VAL A 33 -42.88 -35.01 74.32
C VAL A 33 -44.18 -35.48 73.60
N LEU A 34 -44.11 -36.52 72.75
CA LEU A 34 -44.47 -37.95 73.04
C LEU A 34 -44.06 -38.91 71.86
N LEU A 35 -44.28 -40.22 72.03
CA LEU A 35 -43.52 -41.35 71.49
C LEU A 35 -44.36 -42.30 70.59
N THR A 36 -43.77 -42.81 69.50
CA THR A 36 -44.01 -44.11 68.79
C THR A 36 -45.40 -44.54 68.27
N VAL A 37 -45.45 -45.07 67.03
CA VAL A 37 -45.65 -46.53 66.73
C VAL A 37 -45.54 -46.87 65.21
N LEU A 38 -44.75 -47.93 64.93
CA LEU A 38 -44.61 -48.83 63.75
C LEU A 38 -44.89 -48.43 62.27
N VAL A 39 -44.03 -49.00 61.41
CA VAL A 39 -43.95 -49.07 59.93
C VAL A 39 -44.29 -50.53 59.52
N PRO A 40 -44.99 -50.88 58.40
CA PRO A 40 -44.33 -50.87 57.07
C PRO A 40 -45.16 -50.73 55.76
N ALA A 41 -44.38 -50.42 54.70
CA ALA A 41 -44.48 -50.84 53.30
C ALA A 41 -45.34 -50.03 52.28
N ALA A 42 -44.62 -49.15 51.57
CA ALA A 42 -44.59 -48.96 50.10
C ALA A 42 -45.84 -48.46 49.34
N GLY A 43 -45.75 -47.23 48.82
CA GLY A 43 -46.49 -46.79 47.62
C GLY A 43 -46.86 -45.31 47.59
N SER A 44 -46.01 -44.47 46.97
CA SER A 44 -46.23 -43.06 46.58
C SER A 44 -46.71 -42.06 47.66
N ALA A 45 -46.09 -40.89 47.85
CA ALA A 45 -44.93 -40.30 47.18
C ALA A 45 -44.05 -39.64 48.25
N ALA A 46 -42.73 -39.76 48.13
CA ALA A 46 -41.87 -38.75 48.69
C ALA A 46 -42.19 -37.44 47.94
N SER A 47 -42.26 -36.32 48.68
CA SER A 47 -42.29 -35.00 48.04
C SER A 47 -40.86 -34.71 47.60
N ASP A 48 -40.49 -35.28 46.45
CA ASP A 48 -39.13 -35.31 45.94
C ASP A 48 -38.58 -33.88 45.86
N PHE A 49 -37.47 -33.64 46.56
CA PHE A 49 -36.62 -32.50 46.24
C PHE A 49 -35.98 -32.79 44.88
N VAL A 50 -36.26 -31.92 43.90
CA VAL A 50 -35.78 -32.06 42.53
C VAL A 50 -35.21 -30.72 42.08
N ILE A 51 -33.90 -30.65 41.91
CA ILE A 51 -33.24 -29.64 41.08
C ILE A 51 -33.49 -29.96 39.60
N ASP A 52 -33.63 -28.92 38.79
CA ASP A 52 -33.87 -28.99 37.35
C ASP A 52 -32.74 -28.35 36.53
N GLU A 53 -32.81 -28.44 35.20
CA GLU A 53 -31.84 -27.83 34.28
C GLU A 53 -31.75 -26.29 34.38
N GLY A 54 -32.68 -25.65 35.11
CA GLY A 54 -32.71 -24.21 35.37
C GLY A 54 -32.33 -23.82 36.81
N THR A 55 -31.82 -24.76 37.60
CA THR A 55 -31.35 -24.50 38.97
C THR A 55 -29.90 -24.03 38.93
N LEU A 56 -29.67 -22.84 39.47
CA LEU A 56 -28.36 -22.18 39.52
C LEU A 56 -27.94 -21.92 40.96
N VAL A 57 -26.66 -22.09 41.29
CA VAL A 57 -26.10 -21.76 42.60
C VAL A 57 -25.32 -20.44 42.50
N GLU A 58 -25.79 -19.36 43.13
CA GLU A 58 -25.01 -18.11 43.28
C GLU A 58 -23.86 -18.35 44.24
N VAL A 59 -22.64 -18.10 43.77
CA VAL A 59 -21.38 -18.28 44.50
C VAL A 59 -20.55 -17.00 44.48
N GLU A 60 -19.83 -16.76 45.56
CA GLU A 60 -18.71 -15.81 45.58
C GLU A 60 -17.52 -16.45 46.30
N GLY A 61 -16.33 -16.36 45.70
CA GLY A 61 -15.14 -16.98 46.27
C GLY A 61 -13.87 -16.65 45.51
N THR A 62 -12.79 -17.32 45.87
CA THR A 62 -11.46 -17.15 45.30
C THR A 62 -11.07 -18.41 44.53
N LEU A 63 -10.61 -18.26 43.28
CA LEU A 63 -10.18 -19.38 42.45
C LEU A 63 -8.88 -19.97 42.98
N LEU A 64 -8.83 -21.30 42.98
CA LEU A 64 -7.65 -22.13 43.14
C LEU A 64 -7.43 -22.86 41.82
N VAL A 65 -6.31 -22.60 41.15
CA VAL A 65 -5.96 -23.20 39.86
C VAL A 65 -4.79 -24.13 40.08
N LEU A 66 -5.02 -25.43 39.89
CA LEU A 66 -3.98 -26.45 39.93
C LEU A 66 -3.55 -26.76 38.50
N ALA A 67 -2.24 -26.69 38.24
CA ALA A 67 -1.70 -26.97 36.91
C ALA A 67 -2.09 -28.37 36.45
N GLY A 68 -2.61 -28.49 35.23
CA GLY A 68 -2.83 -29.77 34.57
C GLY A 68 -1.54 -30.61 34.53
N GLN A 69 -1.66 -31.93 34.62
CA GLN A 69 -0.51 -32.85 34.63
C GLN A 69 -0.72 -33.99 33.63
N GLU A 70 0.38 -34.63 33.23
CA GLU A 70 0.38 -35.85 32.41
C GLU A 70 -0.23 -37.02 33.19
N SER A 71 -0.73 -38.03 32.45
CA SER A 71 -1.21 -39.26 33.07
C SER A 71 -0.03 -40.06 33.65
N ALA A 72 -0.24 -40.73 34.78
CA ALA A 72 0.80 -41.58 35.39
C ALA A 72 1.25 -42.76 34.49
N GLU A 73 0.47 -43.09 33.45
CA GLU A 73 0.80 -44.14 32.47
C GLU A 73 1.83 -43.66 31.44
N ASP A 74 1.83 -42.37 31.07
CA ASP A 74 2.78 -41.80 30.11
C ASP A 74 4.20 -41.72 30.69
N HIS A 75 4.35 -41.41 31.98
CA HIS A 75 5.65 -41.32 32.65
C HIS A 75 6.47 -42.62 32.63
N ALA A 76 5.83 -43.78 32.55
CA ALA A 76 6.51 -45.07 32.46
C ALA A 76 7.15 -45.34 31.07
N ALA A 77 6.79 -44.56 30.04
CA ALA A 77 7.20 -44.82 28.65
C ALA A 77 8.50 -44.12 28.22
N HIS A 78 9.03 -43.18 29.01
CA HIS A 78 10.17 -42.32 28.62
C HIS A 78 11.51 -43.06 28.39
N ASP A 79 11.68 -44.28 28.89
CA ASP A 79 13.00 -44.91 29.07
C ASP A 79 13.53 -45.69 27.84
N VAL A 80 12.74 -45.85 26.76
CA VAL A 80 13.08 -46.80 25.67
C VAL A 80 13.02 -46.26 24.22
N HIS A 81 12.08 -45.37 23.85
CA HIS A 81 11.79 -45.10 22.43
C HIS A 81 11.54 -43.63 22.02
N GLY A 82 12.43 -42.72 22.43
CA GLY A 82 12.50 -41.34 21.88
C GLY A 82 11.26 -40.47 22.18
N PRO A 83 11.12 -39.31 21.51
CA PRO A 83 9.94 -38.46 21.68
C PRO A 83 8.74 -39.09 20.96
N ARG A 84 7.93 -39.86 21.69
CA ARG A 84 6.55 -40.13 21.28
C ARG A 84 5.66 -38.93 21.63
N GLU A 85 4.52 -38.86 20.94
CA GLU A 85 3.47 -37.89 21.25
C GLU A 85 2.96 -38.12 22.67
N LEU A 86 3.00 -37.08 23.49
CA LEU A 86 2.27 -37.01 24.75
C LEU A 86 0.81 -36.73 24.37
N THR A 87 -0.05 -37.76 24.38
CA THR A 87 -1.34 -37.71 23.68
C THR A 87 -2.53 -37.25 24.52
N THR A 88 -2.42 -37.25 25.86
CA THR A 88 -3.56 -36.97 26.75
C THR A 88 -3.11 -36.24 28.00
N LEU A 89 -3.42 -34.95 28.04
CA LEU A 89 -3.30 -34.12 29.23
C LEU A 89 -4.67 -33.90 29.86
N LEU A 90 -4.66 -33.83 31.19
CA LEU A 90 -5.80 -33.31 31.93
C LEU A 90 -5.77 -31.78 31.83
N PRO A 91 -6.93 -31.11 31.66
CA PRO A 91 -7.00 -29.65 31.79
C PRO A 91 -6.59 -29.22 33.21
N ASP A 92 -6.37 -27.92 33.41
CA ASP A 92 -6.23 -27.38 34.77
C ASP A 92 -7.42 -27.79 35.62
N GLU A 93 -7.14 -28.24 36.84
CA GLU A 93 -8.15 -28.48 37.86
C GLU A 93 -8.42 -27.14 38.56
N ILE A 94 -9.60 -26.57 38.32
CA ILE A 94 -10.00 -25.28 38.89
C ILE A 94 -11.02 -25.54 40.00
N ARG A 95 -10.80 -24.98 41.19
CA ARG A 95 -11.73 -25.03 42.32
C ARG A 95 -12.09 -23.60 42.75
N LEU A 96 -13.32 -23.37 43.20
CA LEU A 96 -13.72 -22.15 43.90
C LEU A 96 -13.60 -22.38 45.40
N VAL A 97 -12.81 -21.56 46.08
CA VAL A 97 -12.73 -21.57 47.54
C VAL A 97 -13.53 -20.40 48.09
N THR A 98 -14.66 -20.71 48.73
CA THR A 98 -15.60 -19.75 49.31
C THR A 98 -15.06 -19.17 50.62
N ASP A 99 -15.68 -18.10 51.12
CA ASP A 99 -15.16 -17.34 52.27
C ASP A 99 -15.17 -18.14 53.61
N ASP A 100 -15.93 -19.24 53.68
CA ASP A 100 -15.93 -20.22 54.78
C ASP A 100 -14.83 -21.29 54.68
N GLY A 101 -14.17 -21.40 53.52
CA GLY A 101 -13.13 -22.37 53.20
C GLY A 101 -13.59 -23.62 52.41
N THR A 102 -14.88 -23.72 52.06
CA THR A 102 -15.40 -24.82 51.22
C THR A 102 -14.82 -24.74 49.81
N SER A 103 -14.45 -25.88 49.19
CA SER A 103 -13.68 -25.93 47.95
C SER A 103 -14.41 -26.68 46.83
N ILE A 104 -15.14 -25.94 46.00
CA ILE A 104 -16.04 -26.45 44.97
C ILE A 104 -15.28 -26.73 43.66
N PRO A 105 -15.23 -27.96 43.12
CA PRO A 105 -14.63 -28.22 41.81
C PRO A 105 -15.46 -27.59 40.67
N LEU A 106 -14.80 -26.86 39.76
CA LEU A 106 -15.43 -26.18 38.62
C LEU A 106 -15.07 -26.85 37.29
N GLY A 107 -16.04 -26.97 36.40
CA GLY A 107 -15.86 -27.52 35.05
C GLY A 107 -16.36 -26.56 33.96
N GLY A 108 -15.53 -26.30 32.93
CA GLY A 108 -15.94 -25.46 31.79
C GLY A 108 -16.30 -24.01 32.17
N GLY A 109 -16.85 -23.26 31.20
CA GLY A 109 -17.36 -21.89 31.37
C GLY A 109 -16.32 -20.79 31.68
N LEU A 110 -15.16 -21.14 32.23
CA LEU A 110 -14.10 -20.22 32.62
C LEU A 110 -13.17 -19.84 31.45
N PRO A 111 -12.60 -18.62 31.44
CA PRO A 111 -11.47 -18.27 30.59
C PRO A 111 -10.24 -19.14 30.90
N GLU A 112 -9.51 -19.59 29.88
CA GLU A 112 -8.30 -20.43 30.02
C GLU A 112 -7.11 -19.70 30.69
N ASN A 113 -7.28 -18.43 31.07
CA ASN A 113 -6.22 -17.56 31.59
C ASN A 113 -6.37 -17.19 33.08
N VAL A 114 -7.28 -17.85 33.82
CA VAL A 114 -7.45 -17.64 35.26
C VAL A 114 -6.22 -18.06 36.07
N GLU A 115 -6.02 -17.41 37.21
CA GLU A 115 -4.94 -17.69 38.18
C GLU A 115 -5.48 -17.86 39.60
N THR A 116 -4.71 -18.56 40.44
CA THR A 116 -5.01 -18.73 41.87
C THR A 116 -4.94 -17.37 42.57
N GLY A 117 -6.01 -16.99 43.25
CA GLY A 117 -6.18 -15.66 43.86
C GLY A 117 -7.21 -14.78 43.15
N ASP A 118 -7.60 -15.09 41.91
CA ASP A 118 -8.68 -14.39 41.20
C ASP A 118 -10.01 -14.56 41.95
N ARG A 119 -10.79 -13.48 42.12
CA ARG A 119 -12.14 -13.55 42.71
C ARG A 119 -13.16 -13.87 41.63
N LEU A 120 -13.97 -14.90 41.85
CA LEU A 120 -15.13 -15.22 41.04
C LEU A 120 -16.40 -14.86 41.81
N ARG A 121 -17.33 -14.20 41.13
CA ARG A 121 -18.72 -14.07 41.55
C ARG A 121 -19.64 -14.42 40.38
N GLY A 122 -20.58 -15.34 40.57
CA GLY A 122 -21.42 -15.81 39.48
C GLY A 122 -22.41 -16.89 39.89
N THR A 123 -22.95 -17.59 38.88
CA THR A 123 -23.82 -18.74 39.03
C THR A 123 -23.19 -20.01 38.47
N LEU A 124 -23.29 -21.09 39.24
CA LEU A 124 -22.93 -22.44 38.83
C LEU A 124 -24.18 -23.24 38.47
N SER A 125 -24.06 -24.17 37.53
CA SER A 125 -25.10 -25.12 37.12
C SER A 125 -24.63 -26.56 37.33
N VAL A 126 -25.57 -27.48 37.54
CA VAL A 126 -25.26 -28.91 37.56
C VAL A 126 -25.24 -29.43 36.11
N PRO A 127 -24.23 -30.22 35.68
CA PRO A 127 -24.24 -30.87 34.38
C PRO A 127 -25.54 -31.65 34.15
N ALA A 128 -26.20 -31.46 33.00
CA ALA A 128 -27.55 -31.97 32.75
C ALA A 128 -27.67 -33.51 32.85
N ASP A 129 -26.60 -34.23 32.51
CA ASP A 129 -26.49 -35.68 32.66
C ASP A 129 -26.36 -36.14 34.13
N SER A 130 -25.91 -35.24 35.00
CA SER A 130 -25.57 -35.50 36.40
C SER A 130 -26.66 -35.02 37.38
N ILE A 131 -27.61 -34.19 36.92
CA ILE A 131 -28.80 -33.76 37.69
C ILE A 131 -29.53 -34.94 38.34
N GLY A 132 -29.66 -36.07 37.63
CA GLY A 132 -30.31 -37.26 38.18
C GLY A 132 -29.53 -37.92 39.32
N ALA A 133 -28.19 -37.89 39.28
CA ALA A 133 -27.34 -38.45 40.32
C ALA A 133 -27.30 -37.54 41.56
N ILE A 134 -27.14 -36.23 41.36
CA ILE A 134 -27.18 -35.23 42.44
C ILE A 134 -28.54 -35.23 43.15
N ASN A 135 -29.66 -35.27 42.42
CA ASN A 135 -31.00 -35.38 43.03
C ASN A 135 -31.13 -36.63 43.92
N ASN A 136 -30.63 -37.79 43.47
CA ASN A 136 -30.65 -39.01 44.28
C ASN A 136 -29.78 -38.92 45.54
N SER A 137 -28.73 -38.09 45.53
CA SER A 137 -27.87 -37.84 46.70
C SER A 137 -28.54 -36.91 47.72
N ILE A 138 -29.20 -35.85 47.26
CA ILE A 138 -29.81 -34.82 48.15
C ILE A 138 -31.15 -35.28 48.75
N ALA A 139 -31.86 -36.21 48.09
CA ALA A 139 -33.23 -36.61 48.46
C ALA A 139 -33.40 -37.16 49.90
N GLU A 140 -32.32 -37.53 50.60
CA GLU A 140 -32.37 -37.96 52.01
C GLU A 140 -32.31 -36.80 53.01
N ALA A 141 -31.85 -35.60 52.62
CA ALA A 141 -31.50 -34.50 53.53
C ALA A 141 -32.54 -33.37 53.63
N ILE A 142 -33.22 -33.00 52.54
CA ILE A 142 -34.17 -31.88 52.49
C ILE A 142 -35.53 -32.31 51.94
N ALA A 143 -36.61 -32.06 52.69
CA ALA A 143 -37.97 -32.39 52.28
C ALA A 143 -38.88 -31.14 52.18
N GLY A 144 -39.55 -30.96 51.03
CA GLY A 144 -40.82 -30.23 50.97
C GLY A 144 -41.00 -29.10 49.95
N GLU A 145 -39.98 -28.70 49.18
CA GLU A 145 -40.12 -27.63 48.17
C GLU A 145 -39.32 -27.90 46.88
N THR A 146 -39.94 -27.67 45.72
CA THR A 146 -39.26 -27.54 44.43
C THR A 146 -38.67 -26.14 44.30
N ARG A 147 -37.43 -26.02 43.83
CA ARG A 147 -36.78 -24.74 43.52
C ARG A 147 -36.40 -24.71 42.04
N GLN A 148 -36.71 -23.60 41.37
CA GLN A 148 -36.21 -23.24 40.04
C GLN A 148 -35.53 -21.87 40.15
N GLY A 149 -34.47 -21.64 39.39
CA GLY A 149 -33.72 -20.38 39.41
C GLY A 149 -32.56 -20.39 40.40
N ILE A 150 -32.19 -19.20 40.88
CA ILE A 150 -30.96 -18.96 41.64
C ILE A 150 -31.15 -19.31 43.13
N VAL A 151 -30.22 -20.12 43.65
CA VAL A 151 -30.10 -20.59 45.03
C VAL A 151 -28.78 -20.06 45.60
N ASP A 152 -28.80 -19.53 46.81
CA ASP A 152 -27.56 -19.08 47.49
C ASP A 152 -26.74 -20.29 47.95
N HIS A 153 -25.43 -20.29 47.69
CA HIS A 153 -24.50 -21.32 48.18
C HIS A 153 -24.48 -21.47 49.71
N ASP A 154 -24.71 -20.39 50.47
CA ASP A 154 -24.78 -20.42 51.95
C ASP A 154 -26.09 -21.05 52.47
N SER A 155 -27.05 -21.33 51.57
CA SER A 155 -28.28 -22.02 51.93
C SER A 155 -28.08 -23.53 52.07
N VAL A 156 -28.90 -24.17 52.90
CA VAL A 156 -28.89 -25.64 53.07
C VAL A 156 -29.00 -26.36 51.73
N VAL A 157 -29.78 -25.82 50.79
CA VAL A 157 -29.93 -26.38 49.43
C VAL A 157 -28.65 -26.20 48.60
N GLY A 158 -27.98 -25.05 48.70
CA GLY A 158 -26.71 -24.80 48.00
C GLY A 158 -25.60 -25.74 48.48
N GLN A 159 -25.47 -25.91 49.79
CA GLN A 159 -24.48 -26.82 50.40
C GLN A 159 -24.72 -28.28 49.99
N GLU A 160 -25.95 -28.79 50.05
CA GLU A 160 -26.24 -30.17 49.62
C GLU A 160 -25.95 -30.42 48.12
N ILE A 161 -26.11 -29.39 47.26
CA ILE A 161 -25.71 -29.48 45.84
C ILE A 161 -24.17 -29.55 45.69
N ILE A 162 -23.44 -28.78 46.50
CA ILE A 162 -21.98 -28.77 46.53
C ILE A 162 -21.42 -30.10 47.07
N ASP A 163 -21.93 -30.57 48.21
CA ASP A 163 -21.54 -31.82 48.85
C ASP A 163 -21.82 -33.02 47.94
N ALA A 164 -22.98 -33.06 47.27
CA ALA A 164 -23.31 -34.09 46.29
C ALA A 164 -22.41 -34.02 45.04
N SER A 165 -22.04 -32.82 44.58
CA SER A 165 -21.11 -32.61 43.47
C SER A 165 -19.71 -33.13 43.78
N GLU A 166 -19.17 -32.85 44.98
CA GLU A 166 -17.85 -33.34 45.40
C GLU A 166 -17.87 -34.85 45.66
N ALA A 167 -18.90 -35.39 46.33
CA ALA A 167 -19.02 -36.82 46.61
C ALA A 167 -19.17 -37.69 45.35
N LEU A 168 -19.68 -37.12 44.25
CA LEU A 168 -19.85 -37.79 42.95
C LEU A 168 -18.72 -37.48 41.95
N ASP A 169 -17.67 -36.75 42.36
CA ASP A 169 -16.57 -36.29 41.48
C ASP A 169 -17.11 -35.62 40.19
N THR A 170 -18.12 -34.77 40.35
CA THR A 170 -18.89 -34.14 39.26
C THR A 170 -18.77 -32.63 39.37
N PRO A 171 -17.80 -31.98 38.70
CA PRO A 171 -17.59 -30.53 38.78
C PRO A 171 -18.82 -29.72 38.35
N LEU A 172 -19.12 -28.64 39.08
CA LEU A 172 -20.19 -27.73 38.72
C LEU A 172 -19.77 -26.82 37.56
N VAL A 173 -20.69 -26.52 36.65
CA VAL A 173 -20.39 -25.76 35.42
C VAL A 173 -20.67 -24.28 35.62
N VAL A 174 -19.69 -23.44 35.33
CA VAL A 174 -19.85 -21.97 35.40
C VAL A 174 -20.80 -21.51 34.27
N ASP A 175 -21.93 -20.92 34.64
CA ASP A 175 -22.99 -20.49 33.72
C ASP A 175 -22.84 -18.99 33.34
N ASP A 176 -22.77 -18.11 34.34
CA ASP A 176 -22.37 -16.70 34.19
C ASP A 176 -21.48 -16.31 35.37
N ALA A 177 -20.37 -15.63 35.11
CA ALA A 177 -19.43 -15.23 36.16
C ALA A 177 -18.64 -13.97 35.80
N MET A 178 -18.57 -13.05 36.76
CA MET A 178 -17.60 -11.96 36.78
C MET A 178 -16.34 -12.44 37.52
N ILE A 179 -15.24 -12.55 36.77
CA ILE A 179 -13.91 -12.81 37.33
C ILE A 179 -13.19 -11.48 37.49
N THR A 180 -12.73 -11.19 38.71
CA THR A 180 -11.93 -10.02 39.05
C THR A 180 -10.53 -10.51 39.45
N PRO A 181 -9.48 -10.20 38.68
CA PRO A 181 -8.14 -10.64 39.02
C PRO A 181 -7.69 -10.15 40.40
N GLU A 182 -6.85 -10.92 41.08
CA GLU A 182 -6.24 -10.47 42.35
C GLU A 182 -5.59 -9.09 42.14
N THR A 183 -5.80 -8.13 43.05
CA THR A 183 -5.50 -6.72 42.78
C THR A 183 -4.01 -6.50 42.51
N SER A 184 -3.66 -6.32 41.23
CA SER A 184 -2.30 -6.10 40.73
C SER A 184 -1.77 -4.71 41.09
N ALA A 185 -1.44 -4.53 42.37
CA ALA A 185 -0.57 -3.47 42.82
C ALA A 185 0.78 -3.57 42.09
N ALA A 186 1.45 -2.43 41.87
CA ALA A 186 2.74 -2.40 41.18
C ALA A 186 3.75 -3.33 41.87
N ILE A 187 4.21 -4.35 41.15
CA ILE A 187 5.03 -5.45 41.68
C ILE A 187 6.36 -4.91 42.22
N SER A 188 6.42 -4.72 43.53
CA SER A 188 7.66 -4.59 44.29
C SER A 188 8.33 -5.96 44.40
N ALA A 189 9.67 -6.01 44.51
CA ALA A 189 10.38 -7.25 44.78
C ALA A 189 9.87 -7.94 46.06
N VAL A 190 9.38 -9.18 45.95
CA VAL A 190 8.87 -10.00 47.05
C VAL A 190 9.94 -11.00 47.48
N ALA A 191 10.12 -11.19 48.78
CA ALA A 191 10.93 -12.27 49.33
C ALA A 191 10.02 -13.47 49.60
N HIS A 192 10.30 -14.60 48.95
CA HIS A 192 9.49 -15.81 49.04
C HIS A 192 10.01 -16.73 50.15
N THR A 193 9.09 -17.39 50.85
CA THR A 193 9.38 -18.31 51.95
C THR A 193 8.86 -19.71 51.64
N LEU A 194 9.56 -20.73 52.10
CA LEU A 194 9.23 -22.15 51.90
C LEU A 194 9.04 -22.82 53.26
N GLU A 195 7.83 -23.24 53.55
CA GLU A 195 7.52 -24.17 54.63
C GLU A 195 7.58 -25.59 54.04
N VAL A 196 8.61 -26.35 54.42
CA VAL A 196 8.99 -27.60 53.75
C VAL A 196 8.59 -28.81 54.58
N ILE A 197 7.94 -29.76 53.93
CA ILE A 197 7.60 -31.08 54.46
C ILE A 197 8.35 -32.11 53.64
N VAL A 198 9.01 -33.05 54.30
CA VAL A 198 9.54 -34.25 53.66
C VAL A 198 8.73 -35.45 54.11
N VAL A 199 8.16 -36.15 53.13
CA VAL A 199 7.33 -37.32 53.33
C VAL A 199 8.17 -38.59 53.17
N THR A 200 7.87 -39.57 54.01
CA THR A 200 8.23 -40.98 53.83
C THR A 200 6.94 -41.80 53.78
N LEU A 201 6.96 -42.96 53.11
CA LEU A 201 5.78 -43.83 53.00
C LEU A 201 5.80 -44.91 54.10
N PRO A 202 4.65 -45.47 54.51
CA PRO A 202 4.61 -46.46 55.59
C PRO A 202 5.29 -47.79 55.21
N ALA A 203 5.45 -48.03 53.90
CA ALA A 203 6.19 -49.17 53.35
C ALA A 203 7.72 -49.04 53.48
N ASP A 204 8.24 -47.81 53.52
CA ASP A 204 9.65 -47.53 53.82
C ASP A 204 9.79 -46.21 54.62
N PRO A 205 9.54 -46.24 55.94
CA PRO A 205 9.63 -45.06 56.80
C PRO A 205 11.08 -44.64 57.08
N ALA A 206 12.07 -45.35 56.54
CA ALA A 206 13.48 -45.03 56.66
C ALA A 206 14.06 -44.32 55.41
N ASN A 207 13.32 -44.31 54.29
CA ASN A 207 13.71 -43.64 53.05
C ASN A 207 13.60 -42.09 53.15
N ILE A 208 14.42 -41.49 54.00
CA ILE A 208 14.50 -40.04 54.18
C ILE A 208 15.16 -39.41 52.96
N VAL A 209 14.35 -39.03 51.96
CA VAL A 209 14.80 -38.21 50.85
C VAL A 209 15.18 -36.79 51.29
N ALA A 210 16.09 -36.16 50.54
CA ALA A 210 16.59 -34.78 50.74
C ALA A 210 16.90 -34.35 52.19
N SER A 211 18.19 -34.30 52.56
CA SER A 211 18.63 -33.74 53.85
C SER A 211 18.40 -32.22 53.94
N ASP A 212 18.30 -31.67 55.16
CA ASP A 212 18.08 -30.23 55.38
C ASP A 212 19.16 -29.37 54.70
N GLY A 213 20.41 -29.83 54.68
CA GLY A 213 21.50 -29.14 53.97
C GLY A 213 21.38 -29.21 52.44
N ALA A 214 20.84 -30.31 51.89
CA ALA A 214 20.51 -30.39 50.47
C ALA A 214 19.35 -29.46 50.10
N LEU A 215 18.32 -29.38 50.95
CA LEU A 215 17.19 -28.46 50.79
C LEU A 215 17.64 -26.99 50.85
N GLN A 216 18.48 -26.61 51.82
CA GLN A 216 19.08 -25.27 51.89
C GLN A 216 19.91 -24.92 50.64
N THR A 217 20.68 -25.88 50.12
CA THR A 217 21.46 -25.71 48.88
C THR A 217 20.55 -25.49 47.68
N LEU A 218 19.50 -26.31 47.55
CA LEU A 218 18.46 -26.17 46.52
C LEU A 218 17.78 -24.80 46.58
N THR A 219 17.30 -24.38 47.76
CA THR A 219 16.66 -23.08 47.96
C THR A 219 17.61 -21.90 47.63
N SER A 220 18.90 -22.01 47.93
CA SER A 220 19.89 -21.00 47.54
C SER A 220 20.08 -20.92 46.02
N ARG A 221 20.07 -22.05 45.30
CA ARG A 221 20.16 -22.07 43.83
C ARG A 221 18.89 -21.52 43.18
N LEU A 222 17.72 -21.93 43.67
CA LEU A 222 16.40 -21.41 43.26
C LEU A 222 16.32 -19.90 43.44
N SER A 223 16.81 -19.36 44.56
CA SER A 223 16.87 -17.91 44.81
C SER A 223 17.64 -17.17 43.72
N GLY A 224 18.86 -17.62 43.41
CA GLY A 224 19.70 -16.99 42.38
C GLY A 224 19.11 -17.13 40.98
N PHE A 225 18.49 -18.27 40.68
CA PHE A 225 17.78 -18.50 39.42
C PHE A 225 16.60 -17.53 39.26
N TRP A 226 15.63 -17.58 40.17
CA TRP A 226 14.39 -16.80 40.06
C TRP A 226 14.64 -15.30 40.13
N ASN A 227 15.57 -14.84 40.97
CA ASN A 227 15.98 -13.43 40.99
C ASN A 227 16.52 -12.96 39.63
N SER A 228 17.38 -13.76 38.99
CA SER A 228 17.93 -13.45 37.67
C SER A 228 16.89 -13.54 36.55
N GLN A 229 15.98 -14.53 36.60
CA GLN A 229 15.00 -14.74 35.52
C GLN A 229 13.81 -13.75 35.58
N THR A 230 13.45 -13.27 36.77
CA THR A 230 12.32 -12.33 37.00
C THR A 230 12.76 -10.86 37.07
N ASN A 231 14.03 -10.56 36.75
CA ASN A 231 14.64 -9.23 36.88
C ASN A 231 14.47 -8.64 38.30
N GLY A 232 14.65 -9.48 39.32
CA GLY A 232 14.61 -9.09 40.73
C GLY A 232 13.22 -9.02 41.38
N GLN A 233 12.13 -9.34 40.67
CA GLN A 233 10.79 -9.37 41.28
C GLN A 233 10.66 -10.47 42.33
N VAL A 234 11.26 -11.63 42.09
CA VAL A 234 11.53 -12.61 43.15
C VAL A 234 12.88 -12.25 43.79
N ALA A 235 12.86 -11.69 44.99
CA ALA A 235 14.08 -11.25 45.68
C ALA A 235 14.93 -12.44 46.15
N SER A 236 14.28 -13.48 46.69
CA SER A 236 14.91 -14.69 47.22
C SER A 236 13.85 -15.76 47.50
N PHE A 237 14.25 -17.02 47.60
CA PHE A 237 13.52 -18.06 48.32
C PHE A 237 14.25 -18.38 49.64
N SER A 238 13.53 -18.69 50.71
CA SER A 238 14.14 -19.06 52.00
C SER A 238 13.29 -20.07 52.76
N ILE A 239 13.91 -21.12 53.32
CA ILE A 239 13.18 -22.08 54.17
C ILE A 239 12.86 -21.38 55.50
N THR A 240 11.60 -21.40 55.90
CA THR A 240 11.11 -20.82 57.16
C THR A 240 10.76 -21.90 58.16
N GLY A 241 11.19 -21.72 59.42
CA GLY A 241 11.03 -22.72 60.47
C GLY A 241 11.96 -23.93 60.31
N SER A 242 11.58 -25.05 60.92
CA SER A 242 12.27 -26.33 60.76
C SER A 242 11.55 -27.19 59.72
N VAL A 243 12.30 -27.90 58.88
CA VAL A 243 11.74 -28.88 57.93
C VAL A 243 10.92 -29.91 58.71
N ARG A 244 9.65 -30.08 58.35
CA ARG A 244 8.78 -31.12 58.92
C ARG A 244 9.10 -32.45 58.23
N ARG A 245 9.14 -33.54 58.99
CA ARG A 245 9.36 -34.90 58.45
C ARG A 245 8.29 -35.82 58.99
N VAL A 246 7.57 -36.50 58.10
CA VAL A 246 6.37 -37.29 58.43
C VAL A 246 6.35 -38.62 57.67
N VAL A 247 5.71 -39.63 58.28
CA VAL A 247 5.34 -40.88 57.60
C VAL A 247 3.89 -40.73 57.19
N SER A 248 3.64 -40.40 55.91
CA SER A 248 2.30 -40.08 55.43
C SER A 248 1.52 -41.34 55.07
N ALA A 249 0.24 -41.38 55.42
CA ALA A 249 -0.67 -42.45 54.98
C ALA A 249 -1.25 -42.21 53.56
N ASN A 250 -1.05 -41.01 52.98
CA ASN A 250 -1.83 -40.49 51.86
C ASN A 250 -1.41 -41.00 50.47
N ALA A 251 -0.77 -42.16 50.38
CA ALA A 251 -0.52 -42.92 49.14
C ALA A 251 -0.08 -42.09 47.91
N CYS A 252 0.83 -41.14 48.10
CA CYS A 252 1.36 -40.22 47.07
C CYS A 252 0.35 -39.22 46.46
N ASN A 253 -0.84 -39.04 47.03
CA ASN A 253 -1.80 -38.02 46.59
C ASN A 253 -1.32 -36.60 46.99
N PRO A 254 -1.08 -35.67 46.03
CA PRO A 254 -0.56 -34.34 46.35
C PRO A 254 -1.49 -33.49 47.22
N GLN A 255 -2.81 -33.55 46.96
CA GLN A 255 -3.81 -32.76 47.68
C GLN A 255 -3.85 -33.16 49.17
N ALA A 256 -4.05 -34.45 49.45
CA ALA A 256 -4.08 -34.97 50.81
C ALA A 256 -2.74 -34.75 51.57
N MET A 257 -1.60 -34.69 50.87
CA MET A 257 -0.32 -34.33 51.49
C MET A 257 -0.15 -32.82 51.75
N TRP A 258 -0.81 -31.95 50.97
CA TRP A 258 -0.92 -30.52 51.32
C TRP A 258 -1.85 -30.32 52.52
N ASP A 259 -2.95 -31.07 52.61
CA ASP A 259 -3.87 -31.00 53.75
C ASP A 259 -3.21 -31.51 55.06
N GLU A 260 -2.51 -32.65 55.00
CA GLU A 260 -1.64 -33.13 56.11
C GLU A 260 -0.56 -32.09 56.47
N GLY A 261 -0.01 -31.39 55.48
CA GLY A 261 0.91 -30.28 55.68
C GLY A 261 0.28 -29.09 56.42
N ALA A 262 -0.93 -28.72 56.05
CA ALA A 262 -1.72 -27.67 56.65
C ALA A 262 -1.96 -27.95 58.15
N GLU A 263 -2.31 -29.19 58.49
CA GLU A 263 -2.42 -29.67 59.88
C GLU A 263 -1.08 -29.57 60.63
N LEU A 264 0.03 -30.03 60.03
CA LEU A 264 1.38 -29.99 60.65
C LEU A 264 1.91 -28.57 60.93
N PHE A 265 1.42 -27.57 60.19
CA PHE A 265 1.71 -26.15 60.45
C PHE A 265 0.60 -25.42 61.23
N ASN A 266 -0.52 -26.09 61.54
CA ASN A 266 -1.69 -25.53 62.22
C ASN A 266 -2.20 -24.25 61.52
N ALA A 267 -2.42 -24.36 60.20
CA ALA A 267 -2.91 -23.28 59.35
C ALA A 267 -3.76 -23.85 58.19
N PRO A 268 -4.80 -23.16 57.68
CA PRO A 268 -5.55 -23.63 56.52
C PRO A 268 -4.70 -23.59 55.25
N THR A 269 -4.98 -24.45 54.26
CA THR A 269 -4.25 -24.51 52.97
C THR A 269 -4.25 -23.18 52.20
N THR A 270 -5.30 -22.38 52.35
CA THR A 270 -5.41 -21.00 51.82
C THR A 270 -4.25 -20.10 52.25
N THR A 271 -3.63 -20.37 53.42
CA THR A 271 -2.54 -19.58 54.01
C THR A 271 -1.38 -19.34 53.05
N TRP A 272 -1.03 -20.33 52.21
CA TRP A 272 0.12 -20.22 51.33
C TRP A 272 -0.23 -19.39 50.09
N TRP A 273 -1.22 -19.79 49.30
CA TRP A 273 -1.53 -19.09 48.05
C TRP A 273 -2.21 -17.72 48.23
N MET A 274 -2.94 -17.47 49.33
CA MET A 274 -3.49 -16.14 49.65
C MET A 274 -2.50 -15.20 50.38
N SER A 275 -1.29 -15.65 50.73
CA SER A 275 -0.28 -14.79 51.36
C SER A 275 0.84 -14.45 50.38
N ALA A 276 1.22 -13.18 50.32
CA ALA A 276 2.34 -12.72 49.50
C ALA A 276 3.62 -13.54 49.76
N GLY A 277 4.13 -14.20 48.72
CA GLY A 277 5.36 -14.99 48.70
C GLY A 277 5.44 -16.22 49.62
N ARG A 278 4.35 -16.71 50.23
CA ARG A 278 4.43 -17.89 51.13
C ARG A 278 4.14 -19.19 50.39
N HIS A 279 5.10 -20.10 50.36
CA HIS A 279 4.93 -21.40 49.70
C HIS A 279 5.02 -22.57 50.67
N MET A 280 4.21 -23.60 50.43
CA MET A 280 4.41 -24.93 51.02
C MET A 280 5.02 -25.85 49.97
N LEU A 281 6.10 -26.55 50.33
CA LEU A 281 6.74 -27.55 49.46
C LEU A 281 6.68 -28.92 50.13
N VAL A 282 5.92 -29.83 49.54
CA VAL A 282 5.94 -31.26 49.87
C VAL A 282 7.00 -31.95 49.01
N VAL A 283 8.00 -32.53 49.66
CA VAL A 283 9.01 -33.39 49.02
C VAL A 283 8.63 -34.83 49.30
N ALA A 284 8.13 -35.50 48.27
CA ALA A 284 7.76 -36.92 48.32
C ALA A 284 8.94 -37.80 47.89
N PRO A 285 8.97 -39.09 48.30
CA PRO A 285 10.06 -39.98 47.94
C PRO A 285 9.87 -40.52 46.50
N ASN A 286 10.91 -41.16 45.95
CA ASN A 286 10.98 -41.53 44.52
C ASN A 286 9.89 -42.53 44.10
N GLU A 287 9.33 -43.29 45.04
CA GLU A 287 8.26 -44.26 44.81
C GLU A 287 6.95 -43.58 44.39
N CYS A 288 6.78 -42.29 44.67
CA CYS A 288 5.64 -41.48 44.23
C CYS A 288 5.75 -40.99 42.77
N GLY A 289 6.34 -41.79 41.89
CA GLY A 289 6.57 -41.43 40.48
C GLY A 289 7.72 -40.43 40.30
N GLY A 290 8.88 -40.70 40.89
CA GLY A 290 10.03 -39.77 40.96
C GLY A 290 10.30 -38.98 39.68
N GLY A 291 10.29 -37.63 39.80
CA GLY A 291 10.39 -36.69 38.69
C GLY A 291 9.10 -35.89 38.44
N THR A 292 7.95 -36.42 38.89
CA THR A 292 6.64 -35.74 38.87
C THR A 292 6.56 -34.57 39.86
N GLY A 293 5.65 -33.64 39.54
CA GLY A 293 5.25 -32.56 40.43
C GLY A 293 3.75 -32.26 40.33
N LYS A 294 3.28 -31.36 41.19
CA LYS A 294 2.00 -30.65 41.03
C LYS A 294 2.14 -29.30 41.74
N GLY A 295 1.55 -28.25 41.18
CA GLY A 295 1.63 -26.90 41.74
C GLY A 295 0.37 -26.09 41.50
N THR A 296 0.15 -25.09 42.36
CA THR A 296 -0.85 -24.05 42.11
C THR A 296 -0.32 -23.06 41.08
N VAL A 297 -1.14 -22.64 40.12
CA VAL A 297 -0.80 -21.52 39.23
C VAL A 297 -1.22 -20.23 39.91
N GLY A 298 -0.28 -19.49 40.48
CA GLY A 298 -0.50 -18.22 41.18
C GLY A 298 0.07 -17.02 40.43
N SER A 299 0.21 -15.88 41.09
CA SER A 299 0.85 -14.67 40.53
C SER A 299 2.26 -14.44 41.13
N VAL A 300 3.12 -13.68 40.44
CA VAL A 300 4.52 -13.40 40.90
C VAL A 300 4.64 -12.93 42.36
N PRO A 301 3.81 -11.99 42.88
CA PRO A 301 3.85 -11.62 44.30
C PRO A 301 3.16 -12.62 45.25
N SER A 302 2.31 -13.53 44.75
CA SER A 302 1.53 -14.47 45.55
C SER A 302 2.39 -15.64 46.06
N GLY A 303 1.83 -16.42 46.99
CA GLY A 303 2.42 -17.66 47.47
C GLY A 303 1.94 -18.86 46.65
N GLY A 304 1.98 -20.06 47.23
CA GLY A 304 1.46 -21.25 46.52
C GLY A 304 1.77 -22.60 47.14
N LEU A 305 1.14 -23.65 46.62
CA LEU A 305 1.39 -25.03 46.98
C LEU A 305 2.27 -25.68 45.90
N ALA A 306 3.26 -26.45 46.32
CA ALA A 306 4.12 -27.24 45.45
C ALA A 306 4.31 -28.65 46.02
N TYR A 307 4.33 -29.63 45.13
CA TYR A 307 4.59 -31.04 45.42
C TYR A 307 5.65 -31.52 44.43
N ALA A 308 6.71 -32.20 44.89
CA ALA A 308 7.71 -32.77 44.01
C ALA A 308 8.19 -34.15 44.49
N ALA A 309 8.09 -35.16 43.62
CA ALA A 309 8.64 -36.48 43.89
C ALA A 309 10.16 -36.49 43.61
N TYR A 310 10.95 -36.87 44.62
CA TYR A 310 12.40 -36.79 44.58
C TYR A 310 12.99 -37.75 43.52
N SER A 311 13.69 -37.20 42.52
CA SER A 311 14.44 -37.98 41.52
C SER A 311 15.73 -37.27 41.15
N ALA A 312 16.88 -37.95 41.28
CA ALA A 312 18.18 -37.38 40.90
C ALA A 312 18.56 -37.82 39.48
N PRO A 313 19.04 -36.91 38.60
CA PRO A 313 19.51 -35.55 38.87
C PRO A 313 18.45 -34.43 38.67
N THR A 314 17.19 -34.76 38.40
CA THR A 314 16.18 -33.81 37.89
C THR A 314 15.42 -33.03 38.96
N PHE A 315 15.51 -33.41 40.24
CA PHE A 315 14.74 -32.85 41.37
C PHE A 315 14.81 -31.32 41.49
N GLU A 316 15.97 -30.70 41.23
CA GLU A 316 16.08 -29.23 41.22
C GLU A 316 15.21 -28.61 40.12
N GLN A 317 15.14 -29.25 38.94
CA GLN A 317 14.28 -28.83 37.83
C GLN A 317 12.80 -29.03 38.15
N THR A 318 12.40 -30.16 38.75
CA THR A 318 11.02 -30.38 39.20
C THR A 318 10.59 -29.33 40.22
N VAL A 319 11.35 -29.12 41.30
CA VAL A 319 11.02 -28.07 42.29
C VAL A 319 11.08 -26.66 41.69
N GLY A 320 11.98 -26.42 40.74
CA GLY A 320 11.99 -25.19 39.94
C GLY A 320 10.68 -25.00 39.18
N HIS A 321 10.26 -26.02 38.43
CA HIS A 321 9.03 -26.04 37.63
C HIS A 321 7.78 -25.71 38.47
N GLU A 322 7.55 -26.45 39.57
CA GLU A 322 6.38 -26.25 40.43
C GLU A 322 6.34 -24.87 41.10
N LEU A 323 7.51 -24.33 41.47
CA LEU A 323 7.59 -22.95 41.96
C LEU A 323 7.38 -21.92 40.84
N GLY A 324 7.63 -22.27 39.58
CA GLY A 324 7.30 -21.45 38.43
C GLY A 324 5.79 -21.30 38.22
N HIS A 325 5.00 -22.35 38.47
CA HIS A 325 3.53 -22.26 38.47
C HIS A 325 3.02 -21.25 39.48
N ASN A 326 3.55 -21.30 40.71
CA ASN A 326 3.22 -20.32 41.75
C ASN A 326 3.56 -18.87 41.34
N LEU A 327 4.33 -18.66 40.27
CA LEU A 327 4.79 -17.37 39.74
C LEU A 327 4.19 -17.04 38.35
N SER A 328 2.94 -17.45 38.05
CA SER A 328 2.18 -17.19 36.80
C SER A 328 2.72 -17.90 35.54
N LEU A 329 3.66 -18.83 35.68
CA LEU A 329 4.17 -19.58 34.54
C LEU A 329 3.31 -20.81 34.23
N ARG A 330 3.03 -21.00 32.94
CA ARG A 330 2.42 -22.21 32.38
C ARG A 330 3.50 -23.07 31.71
N HIS A 331 3.16 -24.27 31.23
CA HIS A 331 4.11 -25.16 30.56
C HIS A 331 4.75 -24.52 29.31
N SER A 332 5.93 -25.05 28.95
CA SER A 332 6.71 -24.69 27.78
C SER A 332 6.80 -25.85 26.80
N ASN A 333 6.18 -25.65 25.65
CA ASN A 333 5.74 -26.69 24.73
C ASN A 333 6.50 -26.57 23.39
N ALA A 334 6.38 -27.57 22.53
CA ALA A 334 6.85 -27.48 21.14
C ALA A 334 5.67 -27.53 20.17
N MET A 335 5.51 -26.48 19.35
CA MET A 335 4.54 -26.44 18.28
C MET A 335 5.08 -27.23 17.09
N GLN A 336 4.45 -28.37 16.81
CA GLN A 336 4.73 -29.24 15.67
C GLN A 336 3.72 -28.96 14.55
N CYS A 337 4.16 -28.31 13.48
CA CYS A 337 3.38 -28.11 12.27
C CYS A 337 3.78 -29.15 11.22
N ASP A 338 2.80 -29.86 10.66
CA ASP A 338 3.02 -30.63 9.44
C ASP A 338 3.04 -29.68 8.23
N GLU A 339 3.58 -30.15 7.10
CA GLU A 339 3.68 -29.37 5.85
C GLU A 339 2.30 -28.98 5.25
N VAL A 340 1.20 -29.36 5.91
CA VAL A 340 -0.19 -29.15 5.49
C VAL A 340 -1.01 -28.48 6.61
N THR A 341 -0.75 -27.20 6.86
CA THR A 341 -1.64 -26.21 7.55
C THR A 341 -2.10 -26.48 9.00
N ALA A 342 -1.93 -27.68 9.55
CA ALA A 342 -2.28 -28.01 10.92
C ALA A 342 -1.02 -28.05 11.80
N CYS A 343 -1.13 -27.47 12.99
CA CYS A 343 -0.09 -27.52 14.02
C CYS A 343 -0.69 -28.02 15.32
N ALA A 344 -0.02 -28.95 15.98
CA ALA A 344 -0.34 -29.42 17.32
C ALA A 344 0.78 -29.00 18.28
N ASP A 345 0.44 -28.69 19.52
CA ASP A 345 1.42 -28.45 20.57
C ASP A 345 1.74 -29.79 21.26
N THR A 346 3.02 -30.13 21.36
CA THR A 346 3.50 -31.19 22.26
C THR A 346 3.90 -30.53 23.56
N GLU A 347 3.20 -30.83 24.64
CA GLU A 347 3.48 -30.21 25.93
C GLU A 347 4.86 -30.61 26.47
N TYR A 348 5.41 -29.78 27.35
CA TYR A 348 6.72 -29.97 28.01
C TYR A 348 7.95 -30.13 27.08
N ALA A 349 7.76 -30.13 25.76
CA ALA A 349 8.79 -30.38 24.75
C ALA A 349 9.63 -29.14 24.41
N ASP A 350 9.64 -28.09 25.24
CA ASP A 350 10.64 -27.03 25.16
C ASP A 350 11.80 -27.26 26.13
N PHE A 351 12.65 -28.26 25.90
CA PHE A 351 13.80 -28.59 26.76
C PHE A 351 14.91 -27.50 26.87
N TYR A 352 14.64 -26.27 26.45
CA TYR A 352 15.41 -25.07 26.76
C TYR A 352 14.86 -24.31 27.97
N ASP A 353 13.62 -24.52 28.38
CA ASP A 353 12.97 -23.81 29.50
C ASP A 353 13.00 -24.63 30.80
N VAL A 354 12.82 -23.99 31.95
CA VAL A 354 12.57 -24.68 33.23
C VAL A 354 11.14 -25.20 33.32
N MET A 355 10.20 -24.52 32.66
CA MET A 355 8.79 -24.88 32.54
C MET A 355 8.53 -25.99 31.52
N ALA A 356 9.56 -26.79 31.21
CA ALA A 356 9.51 -27.99 30.40
C ALA A 356 9.83 -29.21 31.26
N ALA A 357 9.66 -30.43 30.71
CA ALA A 357 9.81 -31.66 31.48
C ALA A 357 11.19 -31.76 32.13
N GLY A 358 11.23 -32.27 33.37
CA GLY A 358 12.42 -32.63 34.11
C GLY A 358 13.15 -33.81 33.49
N TYR A 359 13.75 -33.61 32.30
CA TYR A 359 14.21 -34.69 31.43
C TYR A 359 15.72 -34.96 31.55
N ALA A 360 16.08 -36.24 31.65
CA ALA A 360 17.47 -36.72 31.59
C ALA A 360 17.61 -37.72 30.43
N PHE A 361 18.41 -37.37 29.41
CA PHE A 361 18.61 -38.23 28.24
C PHE A 361 19.87 -39.07 28.41
N ASN A 362 19.77 -40.41 28.30
CA ASN A 362 20.86 -41.35 28.56
C ASN A 362 21.58 -41.09 29.91
N GLY A 363 20.82 -40.79 30.97
CA GLY A 363 21.34 -40.46 32.30
C GLY A 363 21.95 -39.05 32.43
N VAL A 364 21.88 -38.22 31.40
CA VAL A 364 22.44 -36.86 31.38
C VAL A 364 21.33 -35.82 31.51
N GLY A 365 21.12 -35.32 32.73
CA GLY A 365 20.26 -34.17 33.02
C GLY A 365 20.97 -32.81 32.90
N ASN A 366 20.24 -31.73 33.12
CA ASN A 366 20.78 -30.36 33.20
C ASN A 366 21.69 -30.19 34.43
N ALA A 367 22.82 -29.47 34.31
CA ALA A 367 23.71 -29.21 35.45
C ALA A 367 23.16 -28.16 36.44
N GLN A 368 22.28 -27.29 35.94
CA GLN A 368 21.56 -26.25 36.66
C GLN A 368 20.30 -25.90 35.87
N LEU A 369 19.35 -25.20 36.49
CA LEU A 369 18.12 -24.75 35.84
C LEU A 369 18.41 -23.95 34.55
N PRO A 370 17.85 -24.35 33.40
CA PRO A 370 18.03 -23.60 32.15
C PRO A 370 17.18 -22.31 32.18
N ALA A 371 17.60 -21.28 31.46
CA ALA A 371 16.92 -19.98 31.47
C ALA A 371 15.47 -20.08 30.98
N LEU A 372 14.59 -19.29 31.61
CA LEU A 372 13.27 -18.99 31.03
C LEU A 372 13.42 -18.47 29.60
N ASN A 373 12.55 -18.92 28.72
CA ASN A 373 12.38 -18.39 27.38
C ASN A 373 11.72 -16.99 27.45
N VAL A 374 11.81 -16.24 26.35
CA VAL A 374 11.34 -14.84 26.33
C VAL A 374 9.83 -14.68 26.60
N THR A 375 9.00 -15.69 26.35
CA THR A 375 7.56 -15.62 26.64
C THR A 375 7.27 -15.80 28.12
N GLN A 376 7.94 -16.74 28.78
CA GLN A 376 7.83 -16.91 30.24
C GLN A 376 8.41 -15.68 30.95
N LYS A 377 9.55 -15.14 30.48
CA LYS A 377 10.09 -13.87 31.01
C LYS A 377 9.17 -12.68 30.80
N LYS A 378 8.35 -12.65 29.76
CA LYS A 378 7.34 -11.60 29.56
C LYS A 378 6.26 -11.66 30.66
N ARG A 379 5.77 -12.86 31.01
CA ARG A 379 4.77 -13.07 32.08
C ARG A 379 5.24 -12.49 33.40
N VAL A 380 6.42 -12.91 33.84
CA VAL A 380 7.04 -12.44 35.09
C VAL A 380 7.72 -11.06 34.94
N ASN A 381 7.41 -10.29 33.89
CA ASN A 381 7.96 -8.96 33.62
C ASN A 381 9.51 -8.87 33.72
N GLY A 382 10.21 -9.98 33.47
CA GLY A 382 11.66 -10.12 33.57
C GLY A 382 12.47 -9.53 32.40
N LEU A 383 11.78 -8.96 31.40
CA LEU A 383 12.41 -8.30 30.24
C LEU A 383 12.34 -6.78 30.31
N GLY A 384 11.23 -6.18 30.73
CA GLY A 384 11.01 -4.73 30.61
C GLY A 384 11.30 -4.24 29.19
N ASN A 385 12.24 -3.31 29.03
CA ASN A 385 12.65 -2.76 27.73
C ASN A 385 13.51 -3.72 26.85
N ASP A 386 13.89 -4.90 27.36
CA ASP A 386 14.68 -5.89 26.61
C ASP A 386 13.84 -6.74 25.64
N LEU A 387 12.51 -6.56 25.64
CA LEU A 387 11.60 -7.10 24.63
C LEU A 387 11.17 -5.98 23.68
N VAL A 388 11.46 -6.12 22.38
CA VAL A 388 11.12 -5.09 21.38
C VAL A 388 9.99 -5.55 20.48
N THR A 389 8.85 -4.86 20.50
CA THR A 389 7.75 -5.09 19.56
C THR A 389 8.11 -4.61 18.15
N VAL A 390 7.91 -5.46 17.16
CA VAL A 390 8.17 -5.22 15.74
C VAL A 390 6.88 -5.41 14.96
N SER A 391 6.28 -4.29 14.52
CA SER A 391 5.01 -4.29 13.79
C SER A 391 5.09 -3.36 12.56
N LEU A 392 4.23 -3.61 11.57
CA LEU A 392 4.16 -2.82 10.35
C LEU A 392 3.15 -1.67 10.55
N PRO A 393 3.55 -0.39 10.43
CA PRO A 393 2.60 0.72 10.51
C PRO A 393 1.56 0.64 9.38
N SER A 394 0.31 0.97 9.67
CA SER A 394 -0.83 0.84 8.73
C SER A 394 -0.71 1.68 7.43
N THR A 395 0.27 2.59 7.36
CA THR A 395 0.61 3.41 6.19
C THR A 395 1.74 2.82 5.33
N VAL A 396 2.38 1.73 5.75
CA VAL A 396 3.57 1.13 5.12
C VAL A 396 3.22 -0.26 4.57
N ALA A 397 3.53 -0.52 3.31
CA ALA A 397 3.18 -1.79 2.66
C ALA A 397 4.14 -2.95 2.99
N ALA A 398 5.42 -2.64 3.25
CA ALA A 398 6.43 -3.57 3.74
C ALA A 398 7.61 -2.80 4.39
N ALA A 399 8.29 -3.43 5.34
CA ALA A 399 9.48 -2.91 6.02
C ALA A 399 10.45 -4.05 6.36
N SER A 400 11.75 -3.76 6.43
CA SER A 400 12.77 -4.74 6.85
C SER A 400 13.75 -4.07 7.82
N THR A 401 13.96 -4.68 8.98
CA THR A 401 14.71 -4.11 10.11
C THR A 401 15.67 -5.16 10.67
N ALA A 402 16.92 -4.76 10.92
CA ALA A 402 17.93 -5.61 11.56
C ALA A 402 18.01 -5.35 13.07
N PHE A 403 18.18 -6.41 13.85
CA PHE A 403 18.27 -6.41 15.31
C PHE A 403 19.48 -7.23 15.77
N THR A 404 20.13 -6.75 16.83
CA THR A 404 21.14 -7.52 17.57
C THR A 404 20.51 -8.05 18.86
N LEU A 405 20.43 -9.37 19.01
CA LEU A 405 19.86 -10.03 20.18
C LEU A 405 20.96 -10.58 21.09
N ASN A 406 20.90 -10.20 22.37
CA ASN A 406 21.63 -10.87 23.43
C ASN A 406 20.98 -12.25 23.71
N PRO A 407 21.73 -13.23 24.23
CA PRO A 407 21.17 -14.51 24.61
C PRO A 407 20.05 -14.34 25.66
N ALA A 408 19.02 -15.19 25.62
CA ALA A 408 17.94 -15.18 26.61
C ALA A 408 18.47 -15.35 28.05
N SER A 409 19.60 -16.05 28.22
CA SER A 409 20.33 -16.22 29.49
C SER A 409 21.09 -14.98 29.99
N ALA A 410 21.13 -13.89 29.22
CA ALA A 410 21.73 -12.62 29.64
C ALA A 410 20.80 -11.84 30.60
N THR A 411 21.37 -10.88 31.31
CA THR A 411 20.68 -10.04 32.30
C THR A 411 20.17 -8.71 31.76
N SER A 412 20.61 -8.27 30.58
CA SER A 412 20.27 -6.94 30.03
C SER A 412 20.45 -6.84 28.52
N GLY A 413 19.82 -5.84 27.90
CA GLY A 413 19.88 -5.56 26.46
C GLY A 413 18.82 -6.37 25.71
N ILE A 414 18.55 -6.06 24.43
CA ILE A 414 17.48 -6.75 23.68
C ILE A 414 17.70 -8.26 23.74
N ARG A 415 16.81 -8.98 24.43
CA ARG A 415 16.85 -10.44 24.67
C ARG A 415 15.76 -11.17 23.90
N GLY A 416 14.73 -10.45 23.46
CA GLY A 416 13.76 -10.97 22.50
C GLY A 416 13.10 -9.91 21.63
N LEU A 417 12.44 -10.36 20.57
CA LEU A 417 11.55 -9.55 19.73
C LEU A 417 10.12 -10.08 19.85
N GLU A 418 9.14 -9.19 19.78
CA GLU A 418 7.72 -9.52 19.67
C GLU A 418 7.24 -9.09 18.28
N VAL A 419 7.25 -10.03 17.33
CA VAL A 419 6.99 -9.79 15.91
C VAL A 419 5.50 -9.99 15.61
N VAL A 420 4.83 -8.96 15.12
CA VAL A 420 3.40 -8.99 14.77
C VAL A 420 3.25 -9.20 13.26
N ASP A 421 2.62 -10.32 12.88
CA ASP A 421 2.27 -10.62 11.49
C ASP A 421 1.19 -9.63 10.99
N PRO A 422 1.45 -8.80 9.97
CA PRO A 422 0.51 -7.79 9.47
C PRO A 422 -0.64 -8.36 8.63
N THR A 423 -0.58 -9.64 8.24
CA THR A 423 -1.66 -10.33 7.51
C THR A 423 -2.70 -10.91 8.47
N THR A 424 -2.26 -11.47 9.59
CA THR A 424 -3.12 -12.23 10.52
C THR A 424 -3.27 -11.61 11.91
N GLY A 425 -2.39 -10.68 12.30
CA GLY A 425 -2.29 -10.18 13.68
C GLY A 425 -1.60 -11.14 14.65
N ALA A 426 -1.17 -12.32 14.19
CA ALA A 426 -0.52 -13.32 15.04
C ALA A 426 0.85 -12.81 15.54
N VAL A 427 1.10 -13.02 16.83
CA VAL A 427 2.34 -12.62 17.50
C VAL A 427 3.30 -13.80 17.60
N TYR A 428 4.56 -13.55 17.22
CA TYR A 428 5.68 -14.49 17.30
C TYR A 428 6.80 -13.87 18.12
N TYR A 429 7.34 -14.62 19.08
CA TYR A 429 8.44 -14.19 19.92
C TYR A 429 9.75 -14.77 19.41
N VAL A 430 10.79 -13.95 19.30
CA VAL A 430 12.11 -14.37 18.80
C VAL A 430 13.10 -14.30 19.93
N GLU A 431 13.84 -15.38 20.19
CA GLU A 431 14.93 -15.41 21.18
C GLU A 431 16.21 -16.02 20.63
N TYR A 432 17.33 -15.75 21.30
CA TYR A 432 18.60 -16.40 21.02
C TYR A 432 19.05 -17.27 22.19
N ARG A 433 19.23 -18.58 21.96
CA ARG A 433 19.76 -19.53 22.95
C ARG A 433 21.19 -19.89 22.57
N SER A 434 22.18 -19.28 23.22
CA SER A 434 23.60 -19.48 22.88
C SER A 434 24.27 -20.64 23.63
N GLY A 435 23.60 -21.27 24.60
CA GLY A 435 24.20 -22.28 25.47
C GLY A 435 25.23 -21.73 26.47
N THR A 436 25.19 -20.43 26.76
CA THR A 436 26.12 -19.74 27.68
C THR A 436 25.37 -19.08 28.85
N GLY A 437 26.12 -18.59 29.85
CA GLY A 437 25.52 -18.05 31.07
C GLY A 437 24.84 -19.16 31.88
N ILE A 438 23.60 -18.94 32.32
CA ILE A 438 22.86 -19.93 33.09
C ILE A 438 22.50 -21.20 32.26
N ASP A 439 22.57 -21.12 30.93
CA ASP A 439 22.36 -22.28 30.05
C ASP A 439 23.61 -23.16 29.85
N ALA A 440 24.76 -22.77 30.41
CA ALA A 440 26.00 -23.53 30.26
C ALA A 440 25.84 -24.94 30.85
N ASN A 441 26.20 -25.97 30.06
CA ASN A 441 26.03 -27.39 30.40
C ASN A 441 24.57 -27.85 30.55
N SER A 442 23.61 -27.13 29.97
CA SER A 442 22.27 -27.68 29.67
C SER A 442 22.34 -28.88 28.71
N ILE A 443 21.28 -29.69 28.64
CA ILE A 443 21.15 -30.79 27.67
C ILE A 443 21.15 -30.30 26.22
N TYR A 444 20.58 -29.13 25.93
CA TYR A 444 20.59 -28.53 24.60
C TYR A 444 22.00 -27.98 24.22
N SER A 445 22.70 -27.31 25.14
CA SER A 445 24.02 -26.70 24.84
C SER A 445 25.10 -27.73 24.54
N ARG A 446 24.98 -28.92 25.13
CA ARG A 446 25.84 -30.08 24.89
C ARG A 446 25.39 -30.93 23.68
N ALA A 447 24.30 -30.55 23.00
CA ALA A 447 23.68 -31.28 21.89
C ALA A 447 23.42 -32.76 22.20
N VAL A 448 22.98 -33.04 23.44
CA VAL A 448 22.73 -34.40 23.94
C VAL A 448 21.44 -34.99 23.35
N VAL A 449 20.42 -34.15 23.16
CA VAL A 449 19.11 -34.53 22.60
C VAL A 449 19.07 -34.19 21.11
N PRO A 450 18.77 -35.14 20.19
CA PRO A 450 18.59 -34.85 18.77
C PRO A 450 17.53 -33.77 18.52
N GLY A 451 17.82 -32.80 17.65
CA GLY A 451 16.94 -31.65 17.36
C GLY A 451 17.17 -30.41 18.24
N TYR A 452 18.05 -30.51 19.26
CA TYR A 452 18.37 -29.44 20.21
C TYR A 452 19.83 -28.99 20.10
N ALA A 453 20.06 -27.68 19.94
CA ALA A 453 21.39 -27.07 19.93
C ALA A 453 21.28 -25.55 20.12
N PRO A 454 22.39 -24.84 20.40
CA PRO A 454 22.42 -23.38 20.37
C PRO A 454 21.98 -22.80 19.01
N GLY A 455 21.12 -21.78 19.03
CA GLY A 455 20.55 -21.16 17.84
C GLY A 455 19.49 -20.10 18.13
N LEU A 456 18.89 -19.55 17.08
CA LEU A 456 17.76 -18.63 17.19
C LEU A 456 16.46 -19.44 17.27
N ARG A 457 15.51 -19.05 18.13
CA ARG A 457 14.25 -19.77 18.33
C ARG A 457 13.06 -18.84 18.13
N ILE A 458 11.95 -19.40 17.67
CA ILE A 458 10.69 -18.71 17.47
C ILE A 458 9.65 -19.37 18.35
N LEU A 459 8.90 -18.59 19.12
CA LEU A 459 7.89 -19.05 20.06
C LEU A 459 6.57 -18.31 19.86
N ARG A 460 5.50 -18.84 20.44
CA ARG A 460 4.19 -18.19 20.57
C ARG A 460 3.70 -18.34 22.00
N ILE A 461 2.81 -17.44 22.41
CA ILE A 461 1.93 -17.67 23.56
C ILE A 461 0.63 -18.25 23.00
N ARG A 462 0.10 -19.28 23.65
CA ARG A 462 -1.16 -19.94 23.29
C ARG A 462 -2.31 -19.35 24.09
N ASP A 463 -3.52 -19.70 23.71
CA ASP A 463 -4.75 -19.12 24.27
C ASP A 463 -4.90 -19.51 25.75
N ASN A 464 -4.56 -20.77 26.09
CA ASN A 464 -4.38 -21.29 27.45
C ASN A 464 -3.11 -20.79 28.18
N ASN A 465 -2.55 -19.67 27.74
CA ASN A 465 -1.35 -19.06 28.30
C ASN A 465 -0.05 -19.90 28.24
N THR A 466 -0.03 -21.14 27.71
CA THR A 466 1.22 -21.89 27.55
C THR A 466 2.20 -21.21 26.58
N SER A 467 3.49 -21.47 26.76
CA SER A 467 4.51 -21.13 25.77
C SER A 467 4.64 -22.26 24.76
N ALA A 468 4.81 -21.96 23.48
CA ALA A 468 5.06 -22.98 22.46
C ALA A 468 6.16 -22.57 21.48
N ALA A 469 7.25 -23.32 21.43
CA ALA A 469 8.37 -23.13 20.51
C ALA A 469 8.11 -23.79 19.15
N LEU A 470 8.19 -23.02 18.06
CA LEU A 470 7.97 -23.51 16.71
C LEU A 470 9.13 -24.40 16.24
N THR A 471 8.78 -25.59 15.77
CA THR A 471 9.74 -26.58 15.28
C THR A 471 9.83 -26.60 13.76
N LEU A 472 11.02 -26.90 13.23
CA LEU A 472 11.29 -26.97 11.80
C LEU A 472 11.34 -28.43 11.33
N ALA A 473 10.47 -28.80 10.40
CA ALA A 473 10.50 -30.09 9.73
C ALA A 473 11.70 -30.17 8.77
N ASN A 474 12.68 -31.05 9.04
CA ASN A 474 13.78 -31.35 8.11
C ASN A 474 14.48 -32.70 8.32
N SER A 475 14.06 -33.53 9.29
CA SER A 475 14.59 -34.89 9.51
C SER A 475 13.63 -35.73 10.36
N THR A 476 14.01 -36.96 10.69
CA THR A 476 13.32 -37.83 11.68
C THR A 476 13.13 -37.15 13.05
N TYR A 477 13.95 -36.16 13.37
CA TYR A 477 13.77 -35.25 14.51
C TYR A 477 13.53 -33.82 13.99
N ARG A 478 12.51 -33.14 14.49
CA ARG A 478 12.28 -31.71 14.18
C ARG A 478 13.35 -30.86 14.88
N ASN A 479 13.80 -29.78 14.25
CA ASN A 479 14.77 -28.87 14.89
C ASN A 479 14.04 -27.76 15.66
N HIS A 480 14.40 -27.56 16.92
CA HIS A 480 13.81 -26.55 17.81
C HIS A 480 14.57 -25.20 17.76
N TYR A 481 15.37 -24.98 16.71
CA TYR A 481 16.23 -23.81 16.51
C TYR A 481 16.56 -23.61 15.01
N LEU A 482 16.83 -22.35 14.65
CA LEU A 482 17.39 -21.90 13.38
C LEU A 482 18.92 -21.77 13.49
N LYS A 483 19.61 -22.09 12.39
CA LYS A 483 21.04 -21.80 12.16
C LYS A 483 21.22 -20.52 11.34
N PRO A 484 22.40 -19.86 11.39
CA PRO A 484 22.69 -18.73 10.51
C PRO A 484 22.46 -19.06 9.03
N GLY A 485 21.80 -18.16 8.32
CA GLY A 485 21.34 -18.33 6.94
C GLY A 485 19.94 -18.92 6.80
N GLN A 486 19.32 -19.43 7.88
CA GLN A 486 17.93 -19.92 7.85
C GLN A 486 16.93 -18.83 8.28
N SER A 487 15.71 -18.92 7.76
CA SER A 487 14.59 -18.07 8.15
C SER A 487 13.34 -18.87 8.47
N LEU A 488 12.48 -18.32 9.32
CA LEU A 488 11.08 -18.76 9.46
C LEU A 488 10.16 -17.70 8.84
N THR A 489 9.19 -18.14 8.05
CA THR A 489 8.06 -17.31 7.61
C THR A 489 6.84 -17.63 8.48
N SER A 490 6.09 -16.62 8.89
CA SER A 490 4.88 -16.78 9.69
C SER A 490 3.77 -17.48 8.90
N LEU A 491 2.82 -18.12 9.60
CA LEU A 491 1.71 -18.86 8.99
C LEU A 491 0.77 -17.98 8.13
N GLY A 492 0.83 -16.65 8.29
CA GLY A 492 0.10 -15.68 7.48
C GLY A 492 0.89 -15.09 6.31
N ASP A 493 2.10 -15.59 6.05
CA ASP A 493 3.11 -15.04 5.12
C ASP A 493 3.45 -13.54 5.34
N GLY A 494 2.97 -12.95 6.43
CA GLY A 494 3.10 -11.51 6.70
C GLY A 494 4.46 -11.11 7.29
N ALA A 495 5.19 -12.06 7.88
CA ALA A 495 6.47 -11.85 8.52
C ALA A 495 7.49 -12.92 8.12
N ASN A 496 8.73 -12.51 7.82
CA ASN A 496 9.87 -13.40 7.65
C ASN A 496 10.99 -12.98 8.60
N ILE A 497 11.51 -13.95 9.37
CA ILE A 497 12.50 -13.76 10.42
C ILE A 497 13.75 -14.54 10.02
N LEU A 498 14.76 -13.83 9.51
CA LEU A 498 16.02 -14.37 9.01
C LEU A 498 17.11 -14.28 10.09
N PHE A 499 17.69 -15.41 10.47
CA PHE A 499 18.87 -15.46 11.34
C PHE A 499 20.13 -15.28 10.49
N THR A 500 20.86 -14.18 10.65
CA THR A 500 21.99 -13.86 9.75
C THR A 500 23.35 -14.30 10.30
N SER A 501 23.62 -14.17 11.60
CA SER A 501 24.87 -14.64 12.22
C SER A 501 24.73 -14.91 13.72
N SER A 502 25.44 -15.93 14.21
CA SER A 502 25.57 -16.30 15.63
C SER A 502 26.90 -15.83 16.23
N GLY A 503 26.96 -15.67 17.56
CA GLY A 503 28.16 -15.25 18.29
C GLY A 503 27.86 -15.04 19.77
N ALA A 504 28.51 -14.08 20.42
CA ALA A 504 28.08 -13.61 21.75
C ALA A 504 26.67 -13.01 21.71
N THR A 505 26.30 -12.42 20.57
CA THR A 505 24.95 -11.97 20.22
C THR A 505 24.54 -12.55 18.86
N ALA A 506 23.23 -12.69 18.63
CA ALA A 506 22.67 -13.03 17.33
C ALA A 506 22.38 -11.76 16.52
N GLN A 507 22.51 -11.84 15.20
CA GLN A 507 21.98 -10.86 14.27
C GLN A 507 20.76 -11.44 13.57
N VAL A 508 19.66 -10.68 13.55
CA VAL A 508 18.35 -11.10 13.03
C VAL A 508 17.80 -10.00 12.13
N VAL A 509 17.25 -10.36 10.98
CA VAL A 509 16.50 -9.44 10.11
C VAL A 509 15.03 -9.85 10.12
N VAL A 510 14.16 -8.94 10.53
CA VAL A 510 12.70 -9.12 10.46
C VAL A 510 12.18 -8.32 9.29
N THR A 511 11.53 -8.99 8.35
CA THR A 511 10.84 -8.38 7.21
C THR A 511 9.34 -8.58 7.35
N LEU A 512 8.58 -7.49 7.37
CA LEU A 512 7.13 -7.49 7.43
C LEU A 512 6.56 -6.98 6.10
N GLY A 513 5.49 -7.58 5.61
CA GLY A 513 4.80 -7.12 4.41
C GLY A 513 3.54 -7.90 4.10
N ILE A 514 2.56 -7.25 3.48
CA ILE A 514 1.30 -7.89 3.06
C ILE A 514 1.35 -8.24 1.57
N ALA A 515 1.08 -9.52 1.24
CA ALA A 515 0.94 -9.97 -0.14
C ALA A 515 -0.20 -9.19 -0.84
N PRO A 516 0.06 -8.38 -1.88
CA PRO A 516 -0.94 -7.48 -2.42
C PRO A 516 -2.05 -8.23 -3.17
N LYS A 517 -3.31 -8.01 -2.79
CA LYS A 517 -4.48 -8.63 -3.44
C LYS A 517 -4.60 -8.20 -4.91
N ALA A 518 -5.07 -9.09 -5.76
CA ALA A 518 -5.33 -8.78 -7.17
C ALA A 518 -6.56 -7.86 -7.33
N MET A 519 -6.53 -6.97 -8.32
CA MET A 519 -7.60 -6.01 -8.61
C MET A 519 -8.29 -6.35 -9.94
N ASN A 520 -9.62 -6.34 -9.95
CA ASN A 520 -10.40 -6.49 -11.17
C ASN A 520 -10.43 -5.16 -11.93
N THR A 521 -10.10 -5.19 -13.23
CA THR A 521 -9.84 -3.97 -14.03
C THR A 521 -10.35 -4.10 -15.45
N ALA A 522 -11.07 -3.09 -15.93
CA ALA A 522 -11.49 -2.97 -17.33
C ALA A 522 -10.38 -2.42 -18.24
N THR A 523 -10.51 -2.65 -19.55
CA THR A 523 -9.66 -2.02 -20.57
C THR A 523 -10.15 -0.58 -20.85
N PRO A 524 -9.31 0.46 -20.67
CA PRO A 524 -9.71 1.85 -20.92
C PRO A 524 -10.07 2.12 -22.38
N THR A 525 -10.95 3.08 -22.62
CA THR A 525 -11.31 3.55 -23.97
C THR A 525 -11.11 5.06 -24.08
N ILE A 526 -10.90 5.55 -25.31
CA ILE A 526 -10.81 6.98 -25.61
C ILE A 526 -12.06 7.41 -26.37
N SER A 527 -12.69 8.50 -25.93
CA SER A 527 -13.79 9.17 -26.64
C SER A 527 -13.40 10.60 -27.06
N GLY A 528 -14.07 11.13 -28.09
CA GLY A 528 -13.79 12.44 -28.68
C GLY A 528 -13.28 12.36 -30.13
N THR A 529 -13.16 13.51 -30.78
CA THR A 529 -12.66 13.60 -32.18
C THR A 529 -11.15 13.71 -32.18
N VAL A 530 -10.47 12.80 -32.88
CA VAL A 530 -9.00 12.75 -32.97
C VAL A 530 -8.50 13.83 -33.94
N LYS A 531 -8.32 15.05 -33.44
CA LYS A 531 -7.91 16.24 -34.20
C LYS A 531 -7.14 17.21 -33.28
N VAL A 532 -6.19 17.94 -33.84
CA VAL A 532 -5.50 19.04 -33.14
C VAL A 532 -6.52 20.05 -32.58
N GLY A 533 -6.40 20.38 -31.29
CA GLY A 533 -7.28 21.30 -30.58
C GLY A 533 -8.63 20.72 -30.11
N ALA A 534 -8.97 19.47 -30.46
CA ALA A 534 -10.17 18.80 -29.97
C ALA A 534 -9.89 18.02 -28.68
N ARG A 535 -10.83 18.01 -27.73
CA ARG A 535 -10.68 17.25 -26.47
C ARG A 535 -10.92 15.76 -26.70
N LEU A 536 -10.00 14.95 -26.21
CA LEU A 536 -10.12 13.52 -25.98
C LEU A 536 -10.34 13.25 -24.48
N THR A 537 -11.12 12.23 -24.16
CA THR A 537 -11.43 11.81 -22.78
C THR A 537 -11.09 10.33 -22.60
N ALA A 538 -10.39 10.01 -21.52
CA ALA A 538 -10.06 8.65 -21.11
C ALA A 538 -11.17 8.08 -20.20
N ASN A 539 -11.82 7.02 -20.63
CA ASN A 539 -12.84 6.31 -19.86
C ASN A 539 -12.18 5.05 -19.28
N ALA A 540 -11.95 5.03 -17.97
CA ALA A 540 -11.20 3.95 -17.31
C ALA A 540 -11.96 2.62 -17.20
N GLY A 541 -13.28 2.62 -17.35
CA GLY A 541 -14.15 1.47 -17.09
C GLY A 541 -14.25 1.16 -15.59
N THR A 542 -14.66 -0.05 -15.24
CA THR A 542 -14.80 -0.51 -13.85
C THR A 542 -13.49 -1.01 -13.26
N TRP A 543 -13.21 -0.62 -12.02
CA TRP A 543 -12.05 -1.04 -11.22
C TRP A 543 -12.56 -1.43 -9.83
N SER A 544 -12.30 -2.66 -9.38
CA SER A 544 -12.88 -3.16 -8.12
C SER A 544 -11.90 -4.03 -7.30
N PRO A 545 -12.03 -4.05 -5.95
CA PRO A 545 -13.08 -3.41 -5.14
C PRO A 545 -12.91 -1.89 -4.99
N ALA A 546 -14.01 -1.14 -5.07
CA ALA A 546 -14.02 0.32 -4.93
C ALA A 546 -13.79 0.78 -3.47
N PRO A 547 -13.41 2.05 -3.23
CA PRO A 547 -12.84 2.99 -4.20
C PRO A 547 -11.43 2.56 -4.62
N VAL A 548 -11.02 3.00 -5.82
CA VAL A 548 -9.68 2.84 -6.40
C VAL A 548 -9.23 4.20 -6.90
N TYR A 549 -8.00 4.62 -6.57
CA TYR A 549 -7.44 5.87 -7.07
C TYR A 549 -6.83 5.65 -8.44
N LEU A 550 -7.23 6.46 -9.43
CA LEU A 550 -6.79 6.34 -10.83
C LEU A 550 -5.88 7.50 -11.21
N SER A 551 -4.77 7.19 -11.87
CA SER A 551 -3.88 8.14 -12.53
C SER A 551 -3.79 7.83 -14.03
N TYR A 552 -3.53 8.85 -14.83
CA TYR A 552 -3.50 8.76 -16.30
C TYR A 552 -2.12 9.16 -16.82
N GLN A 553 -1.75 8.61 -17.96
CA GLN A 553 -0.62 9.07 -18.76
C GLN A 553 -0.96 8.88 -20.24
N TRP A 554 -1.08 9.97 -20.98
CA TRP A 554 -1.30 9.92 -22.43
C TRP A 554 0.01 9.64 -23.17
N LEU A 555 -0.08 8.91 -24.28
CA LEU A 555 1.07 8.46 -25.06
C LEU A 555 0.91 8.81 -26.54
N ARG A 556 2.02 9.17 -27.18
CA ARG A 556 2.18 9.41 -28.61
C ARG A 556 3.00 8.26 -29.19
N ASN A 557 2.41 7.47 -30.08
CA ASN A 557 3.05 6.25 -30.63
C ASN A 557 3.65 5.33 -29.55
N GLY A 558 2.98 5.20 -28.39
CA GLY A 558 3.46 4.40 -27.25
C GLY A 558 4.48 5.10 -26.33
N THR A 559 4.99 6.29 -26.67
CA THR A 559 5.89 7.08 -25.80
C THR A 559 5.10 8.08 -24.97
N ALA A 560 5.43 8.23 -23.68
CA ALA A 560 4.71 9.14 -22.78
C ALA A 560 4.82 10.62 -23.23
N ILE A 561 3.68 11.33 -23.19
CA ILE A 561 3.62 12.77 -23.45
C ILE A 561 3.83 13.51 -22.12
N SER A 562 4.90 14.30 -22.02
CA SER A 562 5.23 15.03 -20.79
C SER A 562 4.08 15.92 -20.30
N GLY A 563 3.77 15.86 -19.01
CA GLY A 563 2.69 16.62 -18.37
C GLY A 563 1.26 16.17 -18.69
N ALA A 564 1.05 15.23 -19.62
CA ALA A 564 -0.28 14.77 -20.01
C ALA A 564 -0.81 13.67 -19.07
N THR A 565 -1.11 14.04 -17.83
CA THR A 565 -1.53 13.12 -16.75
C THR A 565 -2.99 13.26 -16.29
N SER A 566 -3.76 14.14 -16.96
CA SER A 566 -5.20 14.32 -16.74
C SER A 566 -6.04 13.21 -17.38
N ASN A 567 -7.27 13.03 -16.93
CA ASN A 567 -8.27 12.16 -17.58
C ASN A 567 -8.70 12.65 -18.98
N THR A 568 -8.25 13.84 -19.39
CA THR A 568 -8.50 14.44 -20.70
C THR A 568 -7.20 14.92 -21.33
N TYR A 569 -7.18 14.96 -22.67
CA TYR A 569 -6.05 15.45 -23.45
C TYR A 569 -6.52 16.23 -24.67
N VAL A 570 -5.73 17.20 -25.12
CA VAL A 570 -6.00 17.98 -26.33
C VAL A 570 -4.78 17.82 -27.25
N PRO A 571 -4.89 17.08 -28.37
CA PRO A 571 -3.77 16.90 -29.29
C PRO A 571 -3.26 18.23 -29.84
N THR A 572 -1.94 18.32 -29.96
CA THR A 572 -1.19 19.49 -30.42
C THR A 572 -0.63 19.26 -31.83
N LEU A 573 0.05 20.26 -32.41
CA LEU A 573 0.75 20.06 -33.70
C LEU A 573 1.83 18.97 -33.63
N ALA A 574 2.41 18.72 -32.45
CA ALA A 574 3.41 17.65 -32.26
C ALA A 574 2.81 16.24 -32.26
N ASP A 575 1.47 16.11 -32.23
CA ASP A 575 0.75 14.84 -32.28
C ASP A 575 0.31 14.46 -33.69
N VAL A 576 0.38 15.39 -34.64
CA VAL A 576 0.03 15.17 -36.05
C VAL A 576 0.85 13.99 -36.61
N ARG A 577 0.21 13.16 -37.42
CA ARG A 577 0.74 11.88 -37.95
C ARG A 577 1.09 10.82 -36.89
N SER A 578 0.79 11.06 -35.61
CA SER A 578 0.92 10.05 -34.55
C SER A 578 -0.43 9.44 -34.17
N LYS A 579 -0.39 8.24 -33.59
CA LYS A 579 -1.53 7.67 -32.85
C LYS A 579 -1.43 8.03 -31.38
N ILE A 580 -2.57 8.24 -30.75
CA ILE A 580 -2.68 8.54 -29.32
C ILE A 580 -3.23 7.32 -28.58
N SER A 581 -2.71 7.06 -27.38
CA SER A 581 -3.30 6.10 -26.44
C SER A 581 -3.21 6.65 -25.01
N VAL A 582 -3.86 6.00 -24.05
CA VAL A 582 -3.76 6.36 -22.63
C VAL A 582 -3.46 5.12 -21.79
N LYS A 583 -2.51 5.26 -20.86
CA LYS A 583 -2.27 4.33 -19.76
C LYS A 583 -3.07 4.82 -18.55
N VAL A 584 -3.88 3.96 -17.97
CA VAL A 584 -4.56 4.19 -16.69
C VAL A 584 -3.91 3.27 -15.66
N THR A 585 -3.51 3.84 -14.53
CA THR A 585 -2.91 3.10 -13.40
C THR A 585 -3.79 3.26 -12.18
N GLY A 586 -4.28 2.15 -11.63
CA GLY A 586 -5.12 2.12 -10.43
C GLY A 586 -4.35 1.62 -9.21
N THR A 587 -4.59 2.28 -8.08
CA THR A 587 -3.93 2.02 -6.80
C THR A 587 -4.95 1.96 -5.66
N LYS A 588 -4.77 1.02 -4.73
CA LYS A 588 -5.57 0.84 -3.51
C LYS A 588 -4.70 0.16 -2.45
N SER A 589 -4.80 0.60 -1.18
CA SER A 589 -4.03 -0.03 -0.09
C SER A 589 -4.38 -1.52 0.05
N GLY A 590 -3.36 -2.37 0.23
CA GLY A 590 -3.49 -3.83 0.27
C GLY A 590 -3.69 -4.53 -1.09
N TYR A 591 -3.60 -3.80 -2.22
CA TYR A 591 -3.77 -4.35 -3.57
C TYR A 591 -2.55 -4.06 -4.46
N ALA A 592 -2.27 -4.96 -5.40
CA ALA A 592 -1.26 -4.74 -6.42
C ALA A 592 -1.65 -3.53 -7.29
N SER A 593 -0.68 -2.66 -7.61
CA SER A 593 -0.92 -1.55 -8.54
C SER A 593 -1.04 -2.08 -9.97
N VAL A 594 -2.18 -1.83 -10.63
CA VAL A 594 -2.47 -2.38 -11.96
C VAL A 594 -2.46 -1.28 -13.01
N SER A 595 -1.80 -1.54 -14.14
CA SER A 595 -1.85 -0.69 -15.33
C SER A 595 -2.67 -1.33 -16.44
N ARG A 596 -3.45 -0.51 -17.17
CA ARG A 596 -4.15 -0.89 -18.39
C ARG A 596 -3.98 0.20 -19.45
N TRP A 597 -3.96 -0.20 -20.72
CA TRP A 597 -3.81 0.71 -21.86
C TRP A 597 -5.07 0.68 -22.71
N SER A 598 -5.43 1.84 -23.27
CA SER A 598 -6.42 1.88 -24.33
C SER A 598 -5.87 1.30 -25.63
N ALA A 599 -6.78 0.95 -26.55
CA ALA A 599 -6.44 0.88 -27.97
C ALA A 599 -5.84 2.22 -28.43
N SER A 600 -4.96 2.17 -29.43
CA SER A 600 -4.47 3.38 -30.11
C SER A 600 -5.56 3.97 -31.00
N THR A 601 -5.67 5.30 -31.02
CA THR A 601 -6.56 6.01 -31.93
C THR A 601 -6.19 5.80 -33.41
N VAL A 602 -7.07 6.24 -34.30
CA VAL A 602 -6.64 6.64 -35.66
C VAL A 602 -5.53 7.70 -35.57
N THR A 603 -4.75 7.81 -36.63
CA THR A 603 -3.68 8.82 -36.73
C THR A 603 -4.26 10.24 -36.68
N VAL A 604 -3.66 11.14 -35.89
CA VAL A 604 -4.06 12.56 -35.83
C VAL A 604 -3.81 13.20 -37.20
N PRO A 605 -4.84 13.76 -37.86
CA PRO A 605 -4.70 14.37 -39.18
C PRO A 605 -3.96 15.72 -39.10
N LEU A 606 -3.54 16.22 -40.26
CA LEU A 606 -3.00 17.57 -40.42
C LEU A 606 -3.96 18.63 -39.85
N ALA A 607 -3.42 19.66 -39.21
CA ALA A 607 -4.19 20.83 -38.82
C ALA A 607 -4.57 21.63 -40.06
N VAL A 608 -5.86 21.74 -40.39
CA VAL A 608 -6.32 22.49 -41.56
C VAL A 608 -6.86 23.86 -41.14
N GLN A 609 -6.31 24.91 -41.74
CA GLN A 609 -6.84 26.28 -41.71
C GLN A 609 -7.30 26.65 -43.12
N ARG A 610 -8.45 27.33 -43.24
CA ARG A 610 -8.98 27.81 -44.51
C ARG A 610 -9.18 29.32 -44.47
N PHE A 611 -8.72 30.01 -45.51
CA PHE A 611 -9.00 31.41 -45.79
C PHE A 611 -9.84 31.50 -47.05
N GLY A 612 -11.14 31.77 -46.90
CA GLY A 612 -12.07 31.87 -48.02
C GLY A 612 -13.25 32.76 -47.66
N GLY A 613 -13.66 33.62 -48.60
CA GLY A 613 -14.86 34.44 -48.49
C GLY A 613 -15.84 34.16 -49.63
N ALA A 614 -16.91 34.96 -49.69
CA ALA A 614 -17.90 34.89 -50.77
C ALA A 614 -17.33 35.26 -52.15
N ASP A 615 -16.27 36.07 -52.17
CA ASP A 615 -15.51 36.45 -53.36
C ASP A 615 -14.02 36.62 -53.03
N ARG A 616 -13.23 36.98 -54.06
CA ARG A 616 -11.79 37.22 -53.97
C ARG A 616 -11.39 38.35 -53.01
N TYR A 617 -12.24 39.36 -52.82
CA TYR A 617 -11.98 40.49 -51.95
C TYR A 617 -12.18 40.06 -50.49
N ALA A 618 -13.28 39.36 -50.21
CA ALA A 618 -13.53 38.74 -48.92
C ALA A 618 -12.45 37.70 -48.56
N THR A 619 -12.01 36.87 -49.52
CA THR A 619 -10.90 35.93 -49.33
C THR A 619 -9.60 36.67 -48.94
N ALA A 620 -9.20 37.71 -49.68
CA ALA A 620 -8.02 38.51 -49.36
C ALA A 620 -8.11 39.16 -47.95
N ILE A 621 -9.29 39.65 -47.57
CA ILE A 621 -9.56 40.18 -46.22
C ILE A 621 -9.36 39.11 -45.14
N THR A 622 -9.80 37.85 -45.37
CA THR A 622 -9.57 36.79 -44.37
C THR A 622 -8.08 36.49 -44.15
N MET A 623 -7.25 36.61 -45.20
CA MET A 623 -5.80 36.43 -45.10
C MET A 623 -5.14 37.63 -44.41
N SER A 624 -5.54 38.86 -44.76
CA SER A 624 -4.96 40.08 -44.16
C SER A 624 -5.23 40.21 -42.66
N ARG A 625 -6.28 39.56 -42.14
CA ARG A 625 -6.57 39.47 -40.71
C ARG A 625 -5.54 38.69 -39.88
N THR A 626 -4.62 37.98 -40.53
CA THR A 626 -3.43 37.43 -39.85
C THR A 626 -2.41 38.51 -39.47
N PHE A 627 -2.45 39.67 -40.13
CA PHE A 627 -1.59 40.81 -39.83
C PHE A 627 -2.24 41.73 -38.77
N ALA A 628 -1.43 42.10 -37.78
CA ALA A 628 -1.80 43.08 -36.76
C ALA A 628 -1.97 44.49 -37.36
N PRO A 629 -2.77 45.38 -36.74
CA PRO A 629 -2.83 46.79 -37.12
C PRO A 629 -1.47 47.48 -37.05
N GLY A 630 -1.22 48.41 -37.97
CA GLY A 630 0.04 49.17 -38.07
C GLY A 630 1.06 48.61 -39.09
N VAL A 631 0.61 47.83 -40.08
CA VAL A 631 1.50 47.18 -41.07
C VAL A 631 2.41 48.20 -41.78
N GLY A 632 3.67 47.81 -42.00
CA GLY A 632 4.68 48.70 -42.60
C GLY A 632 4.30 49.14 -44.02
N VAL A 633 3.82 48.19 -44.83
CA VAL A 633 3.32 48.46 -46.18
C VAL A 633 2.12 47.59 -46.51
N LEU A 634 1.19 48.15 -47.27
CA LEU A 634 0.10 47.44 -47.92
C LEU A 634 0.23 47.59 -49.44
N TYR A 635 0.32 46.48 -50.15
CA TYR A 635 0.21 46.47 -51.60
C TYR A 635 -1.27 46.36 -52.00
N VAL A 636 -1.70 47.17 -52.96
CA VAL A 636 -3.07 47.20 -53.46
C VAL A 636 -3.06 46.96 -54.96
N ALA A 637 -3.71 45.87 -55.39
CA ALA A 637 -3.74 45.39 -56.76
C ALA A 637 -5.18 45.26 -57.30
N ARG A 638 -5.32 45.24 -58.63
CA ARG A 638 -6.61 45.00 -59.30
C ARG A 638 -7.00 43.52 -59.14
N GLY A 639 -8.21 43.24 -58.64
CA GLY A 639 -8.69 41.87 -58.42
C GLY A 639 -9.23 41.13 -59.65
N SER A 640 -9.48 41.82 -60.76
CA SER A 640 -10.09 41.25 -61.98
C SER A 640 -9.12 40.90 -63.11
N ASP A 641 -7.98 41.61 -63.21
CA ASP A 641 -6.86 41.30 -64.09
C ASP A 641 -5.58 41.77 -63.38
N TYR A 642 -4.62 40.88 -63.17
CA TYR A 642 -3.57 41.04 -62.16
C TYR A 642 -2.13 40.68 -62.60
N PRO A 643 -1.72 40.84 -63.88
CA PRO A 643 -0.34 40.56 -64.28
C PRO A 643 0.65 41.49 -63.57
N ASP A 644 0.29 42.77 -63.37
CA ASP A 644 1.11 43.75 -62.64
C ASP A 644 1.40 43.31 -61.19
N ALA A 645 0.58 42.44 -60.59
CA ALA A 645 0.61 42.13 -59.16
C ALA A 645 1.50 40.96 -58.76
N LEU A 646 1.95 40.14 -59.70
CA LEU A 646 2.70 38.91 -59.42
C LEU A 646 4.07 39.19 -58.79
N SER A 647 4.74 40.26 -59.24
CA SER A 647 5.97 40.78 -58.65
C SER A 647 5.74 41.51 -57.32
N ALA A 648 4.50 41.92 -57.02
CA ALA A 648 4.18 42.58 -55.76
C ALA A 648 4.07 41.59 -54.59
N ALA A 649 3.82 40.30 -54.84
CA ALA A 649 3.72 39.31 -53.77
C ALA A 649 5.05 39.02 -53.03
N PRO A 650 6.19 38.79 -53.73
CA PRO A 650 7.51 38.73 -53.07
C PRO A 650 7.89 40.05 -52.39
N ALA A 651 7.61 41.19 -53.04
CA ALA A 651 7.88 42.52 -52.50
C ALA A 651 7.07 42.83 -51.23
N ALA A 652 5.85 42.29 -51.13
CA ALA A 652 5.03 42.32 -49.93
C ALA A 652 5.60 41.42 -48.83
N ALA A 653 5.97 40.17 -49.16
CA ALA A 653 6.59 39.25 -48.20
C ALA A 653 7.88 39.81 -47.60
N ALA A 654 8.81 40.28 -48.45
CA ALA A 654 10.09 40.85 -48.02
C ALA A 654 9.93 42.10 -47.12
N ALA A 655 8.85 42.86 -47.30
CA ALA A 655 8.53 44.02 -46.47
C ALA A 655 7.64 43.70 -45.25
N GLY A 656 7.33 42.42 -44.98
CA GLY A 656 6.38 42.00 -43.94
C GLY A 656 4.96 42.56 -44.13
N GLY A 657 4.60 42.88 -45.37
CA GLY A 657 3.39 43.58 -45.77
C GLY A 657 2.28 42.68 -46.30
N ALA A 658 1.05 43.21 -46.26
CA ALA A 658 -0.12 42.53 -46.82
C ALA A 658 -0.36 42.92 -48.29
N LEU A 659 -1.16 42.12 -49.00
CA LEU A 659 -1.69 42.44 -50.33
C LEU A 659 -3.22 42.38 -50.29
N LEU A 660 -3.89 43.46 -50.69
CA LEU A 660 -5.35 43.52 -50.84
C LEU A 660 -5.75 43.82 -52.28
N LEU A 661 -6.98 43.43 -52.63
CA LEU A 661 -7.52 43.54 -53.98
C LEU A 661 -8.60 44.64 -54.04
N VAL A 662 -8.62 45.42 -55.11
CA VAL A 662 -9.64 46.44 -55.43
C VAL A 662 -10.12 46.28 -56.88
N THR A 663 -11.13 47.04 -57.30
CA THR A 663 -11.49 47.11 -58.71
C THR A 663 -10.72 48.25 -59.41
N THR A 664 -10.90 48.41 -60.71
CA THR A 664 -10.30 49.52 -61.46
C THR A 664 -10.90 50.88 -61.06
N THR A 665 -12.15 50.91 -60.61
CA THR A 665 -12.94 52.14 -60.42
C THR A 665 -13.43 52.39 -59.00
N GLU A 666 -13.37 51.38 -58.12
CA GLU A 666 -13.83 51.47 -56.73
C GLU A 666 -12.98 50.63 -55.76
N ILE A 667 -12.95 51.06 -54.49
CA ILE A 667 -12.54 50.23 -53.35
C ILE A 667 -13.83 49.57 -52.82
N PRO A 668 -13.98 48.23 -52.86
CA PRO A 668 -15.13 47.57 -52.24
C PRO A 668 -15.22 47.93 -50.75
N ALA A 669 -16.43 48.19 -50.24
CA ALA A 669 -16.62 48.73 -48.89
C ALA A 669 -15.96 47.87 -47.79
N ALA A 670 -16.02 46.54 -47.91
CA ALA A 670 -15.34 45.61 -47.01
C ALA A 670 -13.80 45.71 -47.07
N VAL A 671 -13.23 45.98 -48.25
CA VAL A 671 -11.78 46.20 -48.42
C VAL A 671 -11.38 47.52 -47.78
N LYS A 672 -12.16 48.59 -47.96
CA LYS A 672 -11.92 49.89 -47.30
C LYS A 672 -11.85 49.73 -45.78
N ALA A 673 -12.82 49.04 -45.19
CA ALA A 673 -12.86 48.77 -43.75
C ALA A 673 -11.67 47.93 -43.26
N GLU A 674 -11.19 46.97 -44.06
CA GLU A 674 -9.99 46.19 -43.71
C GLU A 674 -8.70 47.02 -43.82
N ILE A 675 -8.59 47.96 -44.78
CA ILE A 675 -7.48 48.93 -44.83
C ILE A 675 -7.49 49.83 -43.58
N GLU A 676 -8.67 50.30 -43.17
CA GLU A 676 -8.86 51.10 -41.94
C GLU A 676 -8.51 50.30 -40.68
N ARG A 677 -8.74 48.98 -40.64
CA ARG A 677 -8.29 48.06 -39.58
C ARG A 677 -6.77 47.88 -39.60
N LEU A 678 -6.17 47.66 -40.78
CA LEU A 678 -4.74 47.41 -40.97
C LEU A 678 -3.87 48.63 -40.68
N LYS A 679 -4.39 49.86 -40.82
CA LYS A 679 -3.68 51.13 -40.59
C LYS A 679 -2.28 51.15 -41.23
N PRO A 680 -2.15 50.94 -42.55
CA PRO A 680 -0.85 50.82 -43.20
C PRO A 680 -0.07 52.14 -43.16
N LYS A 681 1.22 52.08 -42.80
CA LYS A 681 2.11 53.26 -42.83
C LYS A 681 2.35 53.76 -44.26
N LYS A 682 2.44 52.83 -45.22
CA LYS A 682 2.54 53.09 -46.66
C LYS A 682 1.57 52.22 -47.46
N ILE A 683 0.92 52.78 -48.49
CA ILE A 683 0.21 52.03 -49.53
C ILE A 683 1.01 52.08 -50.84
N ILE A 684 1.23 50.92 -51.45
CA ILE A 684 1.78 50.81 -52.80
C ILE A 684 0.65 50.36 -53.74
N VAL A 685 0.24 51.25 -54.63
CA VAL A 685 -0.75 50.96 -55.67
C VAL A 685 -0.05 50.34 -56.87
N VAL A 686 -0.44 49.11 -57.19
CA VAL A 686 0.22 48.28 -58.19
C VAL A 686 -0.46 48.43 -59.55
N GLY A 687 0.33 48.68 -60.59
CA GLY A 687 -0.13 48.87 -61.96
C GLY A 687 -0.41 50.32 -62.35
N SER A 688 -0.61 50.53 -63.64
CA SER A 688 -0.86 51.85 -64.23
C SER A 688 -2.24 52.42 -63.84
N THR A 689 -2.54 53.64 -64.29
CA THR A 689 -3.87 54.24 -64.15
C THR A 689 -4.97 53.45 -64.90
N GLY A 690 -4.62 52.60 -65.87
CA GLY A 690 -5.54 51.66 -66.50
C GLY A 690 -5.87 50.42 -65.65
N SER A 691 -4.96 50.02 -64.74
CA SER A 691 -5.19 48.91 -63.80
C SER A 691 -6.02 49.38 -62.61
N ILE A 692 -5.64 50.50 -61.98
CA ILE A 692 -6.34 51.15 -60.86
C ILE A 692 -6.39 52.65 -61.14
N ASN A 693 -7.59 53.23 -61.30
CA ASN A 693 -7.73 54.60 -61.78
C ASN A 693 -7.34 55.68 -60.75
N ALA A 694 -7.37 56.95 -61.17
CA ALA A 694 -7.04 58.09 -60.31
C ALA A 694 -8.02 58.30 -59.14
N ALA A 695 -9.31 57.95 -59.31
CA ALA A 695 -10.31 58.06 -58.26
C ALA A 695 -10.04 57.09 -57.10
N VAL A 696 -9.75 55.81 -57.41
CA VAL A 696 -9.35 54.80 -56.41
C VAL A 696 -8.05 55.21 -55.72
N TYR A 697 -7.05 55.70 -56.47
CA TYR A 697 -5.80 56.22 -55.88
C TYR A 697 -6.06 57.35 -54.88
N THR A 698 -6.95 58.28 -55.21
CA THR A 698 -7.32 59.42 -54.35
C THR A 698 -8.11 58.98 -53.11
N GLN A 699 -8.89 57.90 -53.21
CA GLN A 699 -9.55 57.29 -52.05
C GLN A 699 -8.53 56.58 -51.14
N LEU A 700 -7.60 55.80 -51.70
CA LEU A 700 -6.53 55.13 -50.96
C LEU A 700 -5.60 56.11 -50.25
N ALA A 701 -5.29 57.26 -50.87
CA ALA A 701 -4.47 58.32 -50.30
C ALA A 701 -5.03 58.89 -48.98
N LYS A 702 -6.34 58.76 -48.74
CA LYS A 702 -7.00 59.20 -47.49
C LYS A 702 -6.91 58.17 -46.35
N LEU A 703 -6.38 56.97 -46.61
CA LEU A 703 -6.33 55.83 -45.68
C LEU A 703 -4.92 55.50 -45.18
N THR A 704 -3.92 56.32 -45.54
CA THR A 704 -2.50 56.13 -45.16
C THR A 704 -1.76 57.46 -45.13
N GLN A 705 -0.57 57.48 -44.51
CA GLN A 705 0.30 58.66 -44.47
C GLN A 705 1.19 58.78 -45.71
N SER A 706 1.47 57.67 -46.41
CA SER A 706 2.33 57.62 -47.59
C SER A 706 1.72 56.73 -48.66
N ILE A 707 1.56 57.25 -49.88
CA ILE A 707 1.07 56.47 -51.02
C ILE A 707 1.98 56.65 -52.22
N THR A 708 2.25 55.56 -52.93
CA THR A 708 3.06 55.55 -54.15
C THR A 708 2.44 54.61 -55.17
N ARG A 709 2.52 54.93 -56.47
CA ARG A 709 2.11 54.03 -57.55
C ARG A 709 3.35 53.39 -58.19
N HIS A 710 3.36 52.07 -58.30
CA HIS A 710 4.37 51.31 -59.03
C HIS A 710 3.70 50.66 -60.25
N GLY A 711 3.91 51.21 -61.44
CA GLY A 711 3.33 50.71 -62.69
C GLY A 711 4.03 51.29 -63.92
N GLY A 712 4.11 50.51 -64.99
CA GLY A 712 4.76 50.87 -66.25
C GLY A 712 3.80 50.98 -67.43
N ALA A 713 4.36 51.10 -68.63
CA ALA A 713 3.60 51.11 -69.90
C ALA A 713 2.96 49.75 -70.21
N ASP A 714 3.56 48.66 -69.74
CA ASP A 714 3.08 47.29 -69.85
C ASP A 714 3.37 46.51 -68.55
N ARG A 715 2.93 45.25 -68.49
CA ARG A 715 3.10 44.35 -67.33
C ARG A 715 4.55 44.02 -66.97
N TYR A 716 5.46 44.02 -67.95
CA TYR A 716 6.87 43.74 -67.76
C TYR A 716 7.58 44.99 -67.20
N ALA A 717 7.22 46.17 -67.70
CA ALA A 717 7.63 47.45 -67.13
C ALA A 717 7.08 47.66 -65.71
N SER A 718 5.81 47.34 -65.44
CA SER A 718 5.24 47.32 -64.08
C SER A 718 6.03 46.39 -63.17
N SER A 719 6.29 45.15 -63.60
CA SER A 719 7.09 44.17 -62.86
C SER A 719 8.48 44.71 -62.50
N ARG A 720 9.21 45.26 -63.49
CA ARG A 720 10.53 45.87 -63.26
C ARG A 720 10.48 47.03 -62.27
N VAL A 721 9.50 47.93 -62.36
CA VAL A 721 9.34 49.07 -61.42
C VAL A 721 9.06 48.57 -59.99
N ILE A 722 8.23 47.53 -59.83
CA ILE A 722 7.91 46.97 -58.51
C ILE A 722 9.14 46.30 -57.89
N VAL A 723 9.87 45.50 -58.68
CA VAL A 723 11.08 44.81 -58.21
C VAL A 723 12.20 45.81 -57.91
N ASP A 724 12.42 46.81 -58.77
CA ASP A 724 13.45 47.83 -58.52
C ASP A 724 13.17 48.66 -57.26
N ALA A 725 11.91 49.06 -57.06
CA ALA A 725 11.51 49.84 -55.89
C ALA A 725 11.51 49.03 -54.57
N ALA A 726 11.44 47.69 -54.65
CA ALA A 726 11.48 46.81 -53.48
C ALA A 726 12.89 46.29 -53.16
N PHE A 727 13.70 46.01 -54.19
CA PHE A 727 14.94 45.26 -54.07
C PHE A 727 16.16 45.93 -54.74
N GLY A 728 15.98 46.96 -55.58
CA GLY A 728 17.05 47.58 -56.37
C GLY A 728 18.13 48.32 -55.56
N VAL A 729 17.96 48.44 -54.24
CA VAL A 729 18.98 48.97 -53.30
C VAL A 729 19.60 47.87 -52.45
N THR A 730 18.84 46.84 -52.07
CA THR A 730 19.28 45.76 -51.20
C THR A 730 19.90 44.58 -51.94
N GLY A 731 19.60 44.45 -53.23
CA GLY A 731 19.79 43.21 -53.98
C GLY A 731 18.78 42.13 -53.60
N VAL A 732 18.93 40.97 -54.22
CA VAL A 732 18.26 39.68 -53.90
C VAL A 732 19.26 38.55 -54.15
N ASP A 733 19.14 37.42 -53.45
CA ASP A 733 20.00 36.26 -53.69
C ASP A 733 19.64 35.54 -55.00
N ARG A 734 18.36 35.58 -55.40
CA ARG A 734 17.82 34.84 -56.55
C ARG A 734 16.80 35.64 -57.34
N VAL A 735 16.85 35.53 -58.67
CA VAL A 735 15.80 36.04 -59.57
C VAL A 735 15.01 34.89 -60.20
N TYR A 736 13.70 34.90 -59.99
CA TYR A 736 12.75 34.03 -60.68
C TYR A 736 12.21 34.75 -61.92
N LEU A 737 12.53 34.24 -63.11
CA LEU A 737 11.96 34.70 -64.38
C LEU A 737 10.70 33.89 -64.69
N ALA A 738 9.58 34.57 -64.86
CA ALA A 738 8.30 33.96 -65.23
C ALA A 738 7.65 34.70 -66.40
N THR A 739 6.82 34.00 -67.18
CA THR A 739 6.12 34.65 -68.30
C THR A 739 4.97 35.54 -67.81
N GLY A 740 4.88 36.76 -68.33
CA GLY A 740 3.75 37.65 -68.03
C GLY A 740 2.47 37.32 -68.80
N ARG A 741 2.47 36.32 -69.69
CA ARG A 741 1.34 36.00 -70.59
C ARG A 741 0.25 35.14 -69.94
N ASN A 742 0.65 34.11 -69.20
CA ASN A 742 -0.21 33.21 -68.44
C ASN A 742 0.60 32.70 -67.25
N PHE A 743 0.14 32.94 -66.02
CA PHE A 743 1.03 33.13 -64.86
C PHE A 743 0.89 32.13 -63.68
N PRO A 744 0.51 30.85 -63.85
CA PRO A 744 0.51 29.90 -62.72
C PRO A 744 1.91 29.68 -62.15
N ASP A 745 2.93 29.66 -63.01
CA ASP A 745 4.32 29.43 -62.63
C ASP A 745 4.88 30.61 -61.82
N ALA A 746 4.50 31.84 -62.19
CA ALA A 746 4.84 33.06 -61.46
C ALA A 746 4.31 33.06 -60.02
N LEU A 747 3.08 32.57 -59.81
CA LEU A 747 2.43 32.52 -58.49
C LEU A 747 3.07 31.51 -57.54
N SER A 748 3.45 30.35 -58.07
CA SER A 748 4.19 29.34 -57.30
C SER A 748 5.58 29.85 -56.95
N ALA A 749 6.23 30.56 -57.88
CA ALA A 749 7.48 31.25 -57.62
C ALA A 749 7.34 32.40 -56.59
N SER A 750 6.18 33.05 -56.45
CA SER A 750 6.01 34.19 -55.55
C SER A 750 6.28 33.85 -54.08
N ALA A 751 5.82 32.68 -53.59
CA ALA A 751 6.07 32.25 -52.22
C ALA A 751 7.53 31.80 -52.02
N ALA A 752 8.06 31.02 -52.97
CA ALA A 752 9.46 30.59 -52.99
C ALA A 752 10.44 31.78 -52.99
N ALA A 753 10.15 32.82 -53.77
CA ALA A 753 10.92 34.06 -53.84
C ALA A 753 10.82 34.87 -52.54
N GLY A 754 9.61 35.05 -51.98
CA GLY A 754 9.41 35.72 -50.70
C GLY A 754 10.10 35.03 -49.51
N ALA A 755 10.25 33.70 -49.57
CA ALA A 755 10.93 32.88 -48.58
C ALA A 755 12.47 32.92 -48.68
N ASN A 756 13.02 32.96 -49.91
CA ASN A 756 14.46 32.80 -50.19
C ASN A 756 15.12 34.09 -50.69
N ASN A 757 14.77 35.26 -50.11
CA ASN A 757 15.32 36.57 -50.47
C ASN A 757 15.38 36.81 -51.99
N GLY A 758 14.28 36.52 -52.68
CA GLY A 758 14.21 36.48 -54.14
C GLY A 758 13.16 37.42 -54.74
N ALA A 759 13.39 37.80 -56.00
CA ALA A 759 12.45 38.60 -56.78
C ALA A 759 11.80 37.78 -57.91
N VAL A 760 10.51 37.99 -58.19
CA VAL A 760 9.85 37.48 -59.41
C VAL A 760 9.79 38.60 -60.45
N ILE A 761 10.50 38.44 -61.57
CA ILE A 761 10.47 39.36 -62.71
C ILE A 761 9.65 38.72 -63.84
N LEU A 762 8.68 39.47 -64.37
CA LEU A 762 7.88 39.06 -65.51
C LEU A 762 8.55 39.48 -66.81
N VAL A 763 8.67 38.53 -67.74
CA VAL A 763 9.22 38.75 -69.08
C VAL A 763 8.22 38.34 -70.14
N ASP A 764 8.37 38.88 -71.35
CA ASP A 764 7.65 38.33 -72.50
C ASP A 764 8.29 37.01 -72.92
N GLY A 765 7.77 35.92 -72.37
CA GLY A 765 8.35 34.59 -72.52
C GLY A 765 8.46 34.04 -73.95
N SER A 766 7.83 34.65 -74.97
CA SER A 766 7.98 34.21 -76.36
C SER A 766 9.03 34.97 -77.16
N THR A 767 9.75 35.93 -76.57
CA THR A 767 10.80 36.66 -77.29
C THR A 767 12.06 35.81 -77.48
N GLY A 768 12.87 36.14 -78.48
CA GLY A 768 14.13 35.45 -78.76
C GLY A 768 15.26 35.78 -77.78
N THR A 769 15.13 36.84 -76.98
CA THR A 769 16.11 37.28 -75.98
C THR A 769 15.40 37.98 -74.81
N LEU A 770 16.09 38.12 -73.68
CA LEU A 770 15.71 39.10 -72.66
C LEU A 770 15.86 40.53 -73.21
N ASP A 771 14.96 41.43 -72.81
CA ASP A 771 15.08 42.85 -73.13
C ASP A 771 16.17 43.53 -72.28
N ALA A 772 16.74 44.62 -72.80
CA ALA A 772 17.86 45.32 -72.15
C ALA A 772 17.51 45.84 -70.74
N ALA A 773 16.29 46.37 -70.54
CA ALA A 773 15.88 46.89 -69.24
C ALA A 773 15.71 45.79 -68.19
N THR A 774 15.31 44.58 -68.60
CA THR A 774 15.32 43.39 -67.74
C THR A 774 16.74 42.95 -67.41
N ILE A 775 17.65 42.93 -68.38
CA ILE A 775 19.06 42.59 -68.15
C ILE A 775 19.73 43.57 -67.17
N ASP A 776 19.49 44.88 -67.35
CA ASP A 776 20.08 45.90 -66.48
C ASP A 776 19.49 45.88 -65.06
N LEU A 777 18.19 45.57 -64.91
CA LEU A 777 17.61 45.31 -63.59
C LEU A 777 18.24 44.09 -62.92
N ILE A 778 18.40 42.96 -63.62
CA ILE A 778 19.05 41.76 -63.05
C ILE A 778 20.47 42.08 -62.59
N ARG A 779 21.25 42.85 -63.35
CA ARG A 779 22.59 43.31 -62.92
C ARG A 779 22.53 44.19 -61.68
N LYS A 780 21.59 45.13 -61.61
CA LYS A 780 21.38 46.01 -60.45
C LYS A 780 20.99 45.24 -59.18
N LEU A 781 20.19 44.18 -59.32
CA LEU A 781 19.80 43.30 -58.22
C LEU A 781 20.93 42.39 -57.72
N ASN A 782 21.98 42.19 -58.53
CA ASN A 782 23.16 41.38 -58.23
C ASN A 782 22.88 39.97 -57.64
N PRO A 783 22.01 39.14 -58.27
CA PRO A 783 21.68 37.82 -57.75
C PRO A 783 22.79 36.79 -57.93
N THR A 784 22.80 35.79 -57.05
CA THR A 784 23.65 34.62 -57.15
C THR A 784 23.23 33.73 -58.34
N ASP A 785 21.92 33.54 -58.54
CA ASP A 785 21.40 32.71 -59.63
C ASP A 785 20.06 33.19 -60.21
N ILE A 786 19.70 32.61 -61.38
CA ILE A 786 18.40 32.80 -62.03
C ILE A 786 17.67 31.46 -62.12
N VAL A 787 16.40 31.46 -61.72
CA VAL A 787 15.46 30.35 -61.92
C VAL A 787 14.44 30.73 -62.99
N LEU A 788 14.37 29.98 -64.09
CA LEU A 788 13.28 30.07 -65.06
C LEU A 788 12.10 29.22 -64.59
N ALA A 789 11.00 29.88 -64.25
CA ALA A 789 9.75 29.27 -63.84
C ALA A 789 8.88 28.98 -65.07
N GLY A 790 8.99 27.76 -65.61
CA GLY A 790 8.23 27.28 -66.76
C GLY A 790 9.08 26.66 -67.87
N GLY A 791 8.45 25.84 -68.70
CA GLY A 791 9.10 25.14 -69.83
C GLY A 791 9.39 26.02 -71.05
N PRO A 792 10.15 25.51 -72.05
CA PRO A 792 10.52 26.24 -73.27
C PRO A 792 9.35 26.86 -74.06
N ALA A 793 8.15 26.27 -73.97
CA ALA A 793 6.95 26.75 -74.64
C ALA A 793 6.37 28.06 -74.04
N VAL A 794 6.68 28.35 -72.77
CA VAL A 794 6.21 29.56 -72.07
C VAL A 794 7.32 30.56 -71.76
N LEU A 795 8.57 30.09 -71.71
CA LEU A 795 9.80 30.88 -71.58
C LEU A 795 10.85 30.33 -72.55
N SER A 796 11.10 31.02 -73.66
CA SER A 796 11.91 30.54 -74.78
C SER A 796 13.32 30.08 -74.37
N THR A 797 13.94 29.24 -75.21
CA THR A 797 15.36 28.88 -75.09
C THR A 797 16.28 30.09 -75.30
N GLY A 798 15.84 31.09 -76.06
CA GLY A 798 16.58 32.34 -76.28
C GLY A 798 16.64 33.23 -75.03
N ILE A 799 15.57 33.27 -74.23
CA ILE A 799 15.56 33.90 -72.90
C ILE A 799 16.50 33.17 -71.94
N GLU A 800 16.51 31.83 -71.95
CA GLU A 800 17.43 31.03 -71.15
C GLU A 800 18.90 31.26 -71.53
N ASN A 801 19.20 31.34 -72.82
CA ASN A 801 20.52 31.69 -73.33
C ASN A 801 20.92 33.12 -72.91
N SER A 802 19.98 34.06 -72.92
CA SER A 802 20.20 35.44 -72.45
C SER A 802 20.52 35.50 -70.95
N ALA A 803 19.81 34.71 -70.13
CA ALA A 803 20.09 34.59 -68.69
C ALA A 803 21.46 33.94 -68.43
N LYS A 804 21.78 32.83 -69.11
CA LYS A 804 23.10 32.17 -69.03
C LYS A 804 24.25 33.10 -69.44
N ALA A 805 24.03 33.98 -70.42
CA ALA A 805 25.03 34.96 -70.86
C ALA A 805 25.40 36.01 -69.79
N LEU A 806 24.61 36.15 -68.72
CA LEU A 806 24.94 37.01 -67.57
C LEU A 806 26.02 36.42 -66.66
N LYS A 807 26.32 35.11 -66.78
CA LYS A 807 27.41 34.40 -66.06
C LYS A 807 27.39 34.61 -64.53
N LEU A 808 26.20 34.52 -63.92
CA LEU A 808 26.04 34.63 -62.48
C LEU A 808 26.71 33.45 -61.73
N PRO A 809 27.16 33.62 -60.47
CA PRO A 809 27.94 32.61 -59.75
C PRO A 809 27.26 31.23 -59.60
N GLY A 810 25.96 31.21 -59.30
CA GLY A 810 25.13 29.99 -59.24
C GLY A 810 24.48 29.62 -60.57
N GLY A 811 24.71 30.40 -61.63
CA GLY A 811 24.27 30.10 -62.99
C GLY A 811 22.78 30.33 -63.25
N THR A 812 22.18 29.42 -64.01
CA THR A 812 20.80 29.53 -64.48
C THR A 812 20.14 28.15 -64.54
N LEU A 813 19.08 27.97 -63.75
CA LEU A 813 18.31 26.74 -63.63
C LEU A 813 16.91 26.91 -64.24
N ARG A 814 16.41 25.91 -64.98
CA ARG A 814 15.01 25.87 -65.42
C ARG A 814 14.24 24.86 -64.60
N LEU A 815 13.11 25.29 -64.03
CA LEU A 815 12.17 24.44 -63.31
C LEU A 815 10.86 24.39 -64.08
N MET A 816 10.43 23.18 -64.43
CA MET A 816 9.27 22.93 -65.30
C MET A 816 8.69 21.54 -65.04
N GLY A 817 7.42 21.37 -65.40
CA GLY A 817 6.80 20.06 -65.56
C GLY A 817 5.87 20.01 -66.79
N PRO A 818 5.20 18.86 -67.04
CA PRO A 818 4.23 18.72 -68.13
C PRO A 818 2.99 19.62 -67.99
N ASP A 819 2.69 20.05 -66.76
CA ASP A 819 1.60 20.97 -66.46
C ASP A 819 2.00 21.99 -65.37
N ARG A 820 1.09 22.93 -65.11
CA ARG A 820 1.25 23.99 -64.11
C ARG A 820 1.40 23.48 -62.67
N PHE A 821 0.84 22.30 -62.36
CA PHE A 821 0.90 21.73 -61.01
C PHE A 821 2.25 21.06 -60.78
N SER A 822 2.80 20.45 -61.81
CA SER A 822 4.13 19.86 -61.84
C SER A 822 5.24 20.92 -61.87
N THR A 823 5.05 22.03 -62.59
CA THR A 823 5.96 23.21 -62.47
C THR A 823 5.87 23.82 -61.07
N SER A 824 4.66 23.95 -60.50
CA SER A 824 4.48 24.38 -59.10
C SER A 824 5.20 23.49 -58.11
N LEU A 825 5.18 22.17 -58.33
CA LEU A 825 5.91 21.21 -57.52
C LEU A 825 7.42 21.46 -57.59
N ALA A 826 8.00 21.46 -58.80
CA ALA A 826 9.43 21.67 -59.01
C ALA A 826 9.94 23.02 -58.44
N LEU A 827 9.13 24.09 -58.51
CA LEU A 827 9.46 25.40 -57.94
C LEU A 827 9.53 25.39 -56.41
N ASN A 828 8.61 24.70 -55.74
CA ASN A 828 8.59 24.61 -54.29
C ASN A 828 9.66 23.62 -53.78
N ASP A 829 9.83 22.45 -54.42
CA ASP A 829 10.83 21.45 -54.03
C ASP A 829 12.28 21.94 -54.20
N ASN A 830 12.53 22.91 -55.09
CA ASN A 830 13.82 23.60 -55.18
C ASN A 830 14.02 24.68 -54.10
N ALA A 831 12.94 25.21 -53.54
CA ALA A 831 12.92 26.33 -52.61
C ALA A 831 12.75 25.93 -51.14
N PHE A 832 12.28 24.72 -50.87
CA PHE A 832 11.98 24.21 -49.53
C PHE A 832 12.39 22.73 -49.41
N THR A 833 13.20 22.41 -48.40
CA THR A 833 13.56 21.03 -48.03
C THR A 833 12.71 20.49 -46.87
N THR A 834 12.16 21.38 -46.05
CA THR A 834 11.23 21.07 -44.96
C THR A 834 10.23 22.21 -44.80
N ALA A 835 9.01 21.91 -44.38
CA ALA A 835 7.98 22.93 -44.13
C ALA A 835 6.94 22.43 -43.13
N SER A 836 6.81 23.10 -41.98
CA SER A 836 5.80 22.76 -40.97
C SER A 836 4.38 23.12 -41.40
N THR A 837 4.25 24.13 -42.26
CA THR A 837 3.00 24.63 -42.84
C THR A 837 3.10 24.64 -44.36
N VAL A 838 2.05 24.21 -45.06
CA VAL A 838 1.96 24.24 -46.53
C VAL A 838 0.73 25.02 -46.96
N TYR A 839 0.90 25.91 -47.95
CA TYR A 839 -0.18 26.68 -48.56
C TYR A 839 -0.65 26.00 -49.84
N ILE A 840 -1.97 25.94 -50.05
CA ILE A 840 -2.58 25.34 -51.24
C ILE A 840 -3.67 26.26 -51.80
N ALA A 841 -3.58 26.57 -53.09
CA ALA A 841 -4.56 27.34 -53.85
C ALA A 841 -4.98 26.62 -55.13
N THR A 842 -6.07 27.06 -55.78
CA THR A 842 -6.42 26.54 -57.11
C THR A 842 -5.49 27.09 -58.20
N GLY A 843 -5.10 26.22 -59.13
CA GLY A 843 -4.30 26.57 -60.30
C GLY A 843 -5.08 27.01 -61.53
N TYR A 844 -6.40 27.25 -61.41
CA TYR A 844 -7.24 27.68 -62.54
C TYR A 844 -7.68 29.14 -62.48
N ASN A 845 -7.87 29.71 -61.28
CA ASN A 845 -8.24 31.11 -61.09
C ASN A 845 -7.59 31.63 -59.80
N PHE A 846 -6.69 32.60 -59.90
CA PHE A 846 -5.63 32.77 -58.92
C PHE A 846 -5.67 34.00 -57.98
N PRO A 847 -6.75 34.79 -57.83
CA PRO A 847 -6.69 35.96 -56.94
C PRO A 847 -6.49 35.55 -55.47
N ASP A 848 -6.95 34.35 -55.08
CA ASP A 848 -6.74 33.78 -53.74
C ASP A 848 -5.26 33.39 -53.53
N ALA A 849 -4.59 32.86 -54.56
CA ALA A 849 -3.17 32.55 -54.52
C ALA A 849 -2.32 33.84 -54.46
N LEU A 850 -2.69 34.86 -55.23
CA LEU A 850 -2.04 36.16 -55.27
C LEU A 850 -2.11 36.88 -53.92
N ALA A 851 -3.27 36.88 -53.26
CA ALA A 851 -3.44 37.48 -51.93
C ALA A 851 -2.75 36.66 -50.82
N GLY A 852 -2.64 35.34 -50.99
CA GLY A 852 -2.01 34.44 -50.02
C GLY A 852 -0.50 34.26 -50.16
N ALA A 853 0.09 34.54 -51.33
CA ALA A 853 1.52 34.40 -51.58
C ALA A 853 2.42 35.27 -50.66
N PRO A 854 2.07 36.54 -50.32
CA PRO A 854 2.80 37.29 -49.30
C PRO A 854 2.82 36.60 -47.94
N LEU A 855 1.70 36.01 -47.54
CA LEU A 855 1.54 35.31 -46.26
C LEU A 855 2.32 33.98 -46.26
N ALA A 856 2.36 33.26 -47.38
CA ALA A 856 3.18 32.06 -47.53
C ALA A 856 4.68 32.38 -47.47
N GLY A 857 5.14 33.38 -48.24
CA GLY A 857 6.53 33.83 -48.23
C GLY A 857 6.98 34.36 -46.86
N THR A 858 6.17 35.20 -46.19
CA THR A 858 6.47 35.72 -44.84
C THR A 858 6.60 34.59 -43.81
N ASN A 859 5.84 33.51 -43.96
CA ASN A 859 5.90 32.35 -43.08
C ASN A 859 6.93 31.29 -43.52
N ASN A 860 7.81 31.62 -44.47
CA ASN A 860 8.81 30.71 -45.04
C ASN A 860 8.22 29.35 -45.46
N ALA A 861 7.10 29.39 -46.19
CA ALA A 861 6.27 28.22 -46.48
C ALA A 861 5.98 28.06 -47.99
N PRO A 862 5.97 26.81 -48.50
CA PRO A 862 5.62 26.51 -49.88
C PRO A 862 4.17 26.84 -50.19
N LEU A 863 3.93 27.30 -51.42
CA LEU A 863 2.60 27.54 -51.98
C LEU A 863 2.44 26.71 -53.25
N TYR A 864 1.66 25.64 -53.15
CA TYR A 864 1.31 24.80 -54.29
C TYR A 864 0.00 25.27 -54.92
N VAL A 865 -0.03 25.31 -56.26
CA VAL A 865 -1.30 25.34 -56.99
C VAL A 865 -1.75 23.93 -57.34
N VAL A 866 -3.04 23.64 -57.22
CA VAL A 866 -3.65 22.31 -57.46
C VAL A 866 -4.93 22.43 -58.31
N PRO A 867 -5.47 21.34 -58.88
CA PRO A 867 -6.74 21.37 -59.64
C PRO A 867 -7.97 21.84 -58.84
N GLY A 868 -7.89 21.97 -57.52
CA GLY A 868 -8.97 22.44 -56.64
C GLY A 868 -9.95 21.34 -56.22
N GLY A 869 -10.18 20.34 -57.09
CA GLY A 869 -10.95 19.13 -56.76
C GLY A 869 -10.15 18.04 -56.03
N CYS A 870 -8.82 18.02 -56.20
CA CYS A 870 -7.89 17.00 -55.70
C CYS A 870 -6.47 17.57 -55.59
N VAL A 871 -5.54 16.81 -55.02
CA VAL A 871 -4.10 17.14 -54.95
C VAL A 871 -3.30 16.16 -55.82
N PRO A 872 -2.35 16.61 -56.68
CA PRO A 872 -1.49 15.70 -57.43
C PRO A 872 -0.70 14.77 -56.51
N LYS A 873 -0.56 13.48 -56.88
CA LYS A 873 0.09 12.46 -56.03
C LYS A 873 1.50 12.85 -55.59
N ALA A 874 2.29 13.45 -56.48
CA ALA A 874 3.63 13.91 -56.18
C ALA A 874 3.64 15.09 -55.17
N THR A 875 2.67 16.00 -55.25
CA THR A 875 2.48 17.07 -54.24
C THR A 875 2.07 16.49 -52.89
N VAL A 876 1.22 15.45 -52.85
CA VAL A 876 0.91 14.74 -51.58
C VAL A 876 2.18 14.10 -50.99
N ALA A 877 3.06 13.54 -51.83
CA ALA A 877 4.34 12.99 -51.40
C ALA A 877 5.27 14.06 -50.80
N ALA A 878 5.47 15.20 -51.48
CA ALA A 878 6.29 16.30 -50.98
C ALA A 878 5.77 16.87 -49.64
N ILE A 879 4.44 17.08 -49.51
CA ILE A 879 3.81 17.50 -48.25
C ILE A 879 4.06 16.48 -47.13
N ASN A 880 4.15 15.19 -47.46
CA ASN A 880 4.51 14.16 -46.50
C ASN A 880 6.01 14.19 -46.14
N GLU A 881 6.89 14.30 -47.12
CA GLU A 881 8.35 14.36 -46.95
C GLU A 881 8.80 15.58 -46.12
N TYR A 882 8.22 16.76 -46.36
CA TYR A 882 8.49 17.99 -45.62
C TYR A 882 8.18 17.95 -44.11
N GLY A 883 7.53 16.89 -43.62
CA GLY A 883 7.09 16.81 -42.22
C GLY A 883 5.95 17.76 -41.85
N ALA A 884 5.18 18.25 -42.85
CA ALA A 884 4.12 19.24 -42.62
C ALA A 884 3.12 18.78 -41.54
N THR A 885 2.81 19.66 -40.61
CA THR A 885 1.79 19.45 -39.57
C THR A 885 0.53 20.26 -39.81
N LYS A 886 0.62 21.31 -40.65
CA LYS A 886 -0.47 22.24 -40.95
C LYS A 886 -0.66 22.46 -42.46
N LEU A 887 -1.91 22.48 -42.91
CA LEU A 887 -2.33 22.94 -44.23
C LEU A 887 -3.05 24.28 -44.12
N VAL A 888 -2.75 25.20 -45.03
CA VAL A 888 -3.46 26.46 -45.21
C VAL A 888 -4.07 26.48 -46.60
N LEU A 889 -5.41 26.42 -46.66
CA LEU A 889 -6.15 26.47 -47.92
C LEU A 889 -6.55 27.91 -48.24
N LEU A 890 -6.19 28.34 -49.44
CA LEU A 890 -6.47 29.67 -49.98
C LEU A 890 -7.62 29.55 -50.99
N GLY A 891 -8.80 29.98 -50.56
CA GLY A 891 -10.05 29.90 -51.31
C GLY A 891 -11.20 29.24 -50.54
N GLY A 892 -12.42 29.47 -51.01
CA GLY A 892 -13.63 28.79 -50.53
C GLY A 892 -13.67 27.32 -50.95
N THR A 893 -14.67 26.58 -50.47
CA THR A 893 -14.85 25.15 -50.82
C THR A 893 -15.21 24.93 -52.30
N SER A 894 -15.68 25.96 -53.00
CA SER A 894 -15.94 25.95 -54.45
C SER A 894 -14.68 26.09 -55.31
N THR A 895 -13.59 26.67 -54.79
CA THR A 895 -12.30 26.79 -55.50
C THR A 895 -11.28 25.75 -55.03
N VAL A 896 -11.30 25.39 -53.75
CA VAL A 896 -10.44 24.35 -53.15
C VAL A 896 -11.31 23.47 -52.25
N SER A 897 -11.65 22.26 -52.70
CA SER A 897 -12.68 21.41 -52.09
C SER A 897 -12.31 20.79 -50.73
N THR A 898 -13.27 20.16 -50.06
CA THR A 898 -13.04 19.32 -48.86
C THR A 898 -12.33 18.00 -49.16
N ALA A 899 -12.08 17.68 -50.43
CA ALA A 899 -11.18 16.59 -50.81
C ALA A 899 -9.71 17.05 -50.71
N VAL A 900 -9.41 18.32 -51.04
CA VAL A 900 -8.08 18.91 -50.84
C VAL A 900 -7.74 19.06 -49.35
N GLU A 901 -8.71 19.38 -48.49
CA GLU A 901 -8.54 19.36 -47.02
C GLU A 901 -8.02 18.01 -46.47
N ARG A 902 -8.35 16.92 -47.17
CA ARG A 902 -7.98 15.54 -46.82
C ARG A 902 -6.80 15.01 -47.66
N LEU A 903 -6.12 15.88 -48.42
CA LEU A 903 -5.09 15.54 -49.40
C LEU A 903 -5.50 14.39 -50.34
N ALA A 904 -6.76 14.35 -50.75
CA ALA A 904 -7.27 13.32 -51.66
C ALA A 904 -6.48 13.37 -52.99
N PRO A 905 -5.78 12.28 -53.35
CA PRO A 905 -4.97 12.25 -54.56
C PRO A 905 -5.86 12.36 -55.80
N CYS A 906 -5.40 13.08 -56.81
CA CYS A 906 -6.05 13.07 -58.12
C CYS A 906 -6.07 11.65 -58.71
N ALA A 907 -7.17 11.33 -59.40
CA ALA A 907 -7.23 10.17 -60.28
C ALA A 907 -6.16 10.29 -61.37
N VAL A 908 -5.71 9.13 -61.89
CA VAL A 908 -4.75 9.02 -62.99
C VAL A 908 -5.50 9.08 -64.31
#